data_AF-A0A2V1B231-F1
#
_entry.id   AF-A0A2V1B231-F1
#
_cell.length_a   1.000
_cell.length_b   1.000
_cell.length_c   1.000
_cell.angle_alpha   90.00
_cell.angle_beta   90.00
_cell.angle_gamma   90.00
#
_symmetry.space_group_name_H-M   'P 1'
#
loop_
_entity.id
_entity.type
_entity.pdbx_description
1 polymer ?
#
loop_
_entity_poly.entity_id
_entity_poly.type
_entity_poly.pdbx_seq_one_letter_code
_entity_poly.pdbx_strand_id
1 'polypeptide(L)'
;MNGKNSKVAASEHDSILAKLLPVQLIYSQTKNERTFRDHYNGPSIEASRSDGESSNIPSVQAPGSRTIGLQRHPRVSFPSVQGIVGASVQAQMVRAQFPQLGRPAIGTTISGGYASIHSLPPADSNHDLIMQPETRPISQEQLIAEVKGIYESLMIAEAKCIEVDNQQATSPSRLNNQQWQTILALHRMLMYEHHDFLLASQHPSASSALKRLATKHRIPARLWCYAIHSLLELLRHRLPTSLEHMLAFLYLAYSMTALLYETVPIFSDIWMEYLGDLSRYRIAIEDDDIQEQEVWAEVARHWYSKCSRRAVTTGRLYHHLAIMARPNFLQQLFYYAKSLCVPIPFESARESILTLFAPILNESQALSRTLPFEIAFVRSHGILFTSEQRGEYEYSASNFLRLLDPHIGRATRNFMEQGYHIAIVNAAAVSHFASTSNPLAWTIRSDALDPCTVQPSAEEIVRCEMAIKLSDETANIVLKRIGDPNVLPYIHVLLVFMHHMAKLEGDNKAMLPLYQEMMKGFPWEVLATFLTPLVQKDPEKHSHREKMPSRENSNRELAPFPEDFAMCGCSWVDTETYPDNYFSHKVFRFGRWREKYDEDDIYREGAGMTADRVIRILWYGHQLVKLGRLSFVQGRFLKSQD
;
A
#
# COMPACT_ATOMS: atom_id res chain seq x y z
N MET A 1 14.54 -23.39 39.83
CA MET A 1 13.37 -23.42 38.92
C MET A 1 13.10 -22.08 38.18
N ASN A 2 14.06 -21.15 38.04
CA ASN A 2 13.83 -19.85 37.37
C ASN A 2 14.18 -19.77 35.86
N GLY A 3 14.44 -20.89 35.20
CA GLY A 3 14.89 -20.92 33.80
C GLY A 3 13.80 -20.87 32.72
N LYS A 4 12.51 -20.99 33.08
CA LYS A 4 11.40 -21.03 32.11
C LYS A 4 10.75 -19.67 31.83
N ASN A 5 10.60 -18.78 32.82
CA ASN A 5 9.91 -17.49 32.61
C ASN A 5 10.76 -16.44 31.87
N SER A 6 12.09 -16.45 32.02
CA SER A 6 12.99 -15.54 31.28
C SER A 6 13.09 -15.87 29.79
N LYS A 7 12.89 -17.13 29.40
CA LYS A 7 12.88 -17.53 27.99
C LYS A 7 11.58 -17.15 27.28
N VAL A 8 10.45 -17.14 28.00
CA VAL A 8 9.15 -16.75 27.46
C VAL A 8 9.11 -15.25 27.17
N ALA A 9 9.50 -14.40 28.13
CA ALA A 9 9.53 -12.94 27.93
C ALA A 9 10.57 -12.50 26.87
N ALA A 10 11.72 -13.18 26.78
CA ALA A 10 12.68 -12.97 25.71
C ALA A 10 12.12 -13.41 24.34
N SER A 11 11.42 -14.55 24.28
CA SER A 11 10.76 -15.00 23.04
C SER A 11 9.58 -14.11 22.62
N GLU A 12 8.85 -13.53 23.57
CA GLU A 12 7.77 -12.55 23.32
C GLU A 12 8.35 -11.24 22.78
N HIS A 13 9.41 -10.73 23.42
CA HIS A 13 10.13 -9.54 22.94
C HIS A 13 10.75 -9.75 21.54
N ASP A 14 11.38 -10.91 21.30
CA ASP A 14 11.97 -11.25 20.00
C ASP A 14 10.90 -11.46 18.92
N SER A 15 9.71 -11.97 19.28
CA SER A 15 8.54 -12.10 18.39
C SER A 15 7.95 -10.73 17.99
N ILE A 16 7.82 -9.82 18.96
CA ILE A 16 7.40 -8.43 18.72
C ILE A 16 8.42 -7.70 17.84
N LEU A 17 9.73 -7.85 18.12
CA LEU A 17 10.78 -7.28 17.28
C LEU A 17 10.79 -7.85 15.85
N ALA A 18 10.53 -9.16 15.68
CA ALA A 18 10.40 -9.77 14.36
C ALA A 18 9.16 -9.27 13.58
N LYS A 19 8.04 -9.00 14.26
CA LYS A 19 6.84 -8.37 13.67
C LYS A 19 7.08 -6.90 13.28
N LEU A 20 7.99 -6.21 13.99
CA LEU A 20 8.38 -4.81 13.76
C LEU A 20 9.55 -4.63 12.78
N LEU A 21 10.29 -5.69 12.47
CA LEU A 21 11.40 -5.66 11.51
C LEU A 21 11.01 -5.06 10.15
N PRO A 22 9.83 -5.36 9.58
CA PRO A 22 9.33 -4.70 8.37
C PRO A 22 8.95 -3.23 8.56
N VAL A 23 8.77 -2.73 9.79
CA VAL A 23 8.56 -1.30 10.09
C VAL A 23 9.91 -0.59 10.15
N GLN A 24 10.94 -1.22 10.73
CA GLN A 24 12.30 -0.69 10.86
C GLN A 24 13.07 -0.61 9.53
N LEU A 25 12.96 -1.64 8.67
CA LEU A 25 13.60 -1.67 7.34
C LEU A 25 13.13 -0.52 6.44
N ILE A 26 11.93 -0.01 6.71
CA ILE A 26 11.30 1.08 5.98
C ILE A 26 11.80 2.42 6.51
N TYR A 27 11.93 2.59 7.83
CA TYR A 27 12.41 3.86 8.40
C TYR A 27 13.89 4.12 8.11
N SER A 28 14.73 3.07 8.09
CA SER A 28 16.14 3.20 7.69
C SER A 28 16.29 3.69 6.24
N GLN A 29 15.29 3.45 5.38
CA GLN A 29 15.27 3.85 3.97
C GLN A 29 14.47 5.14 3.69
N THR A 30 13.50 5.51 4.53
CA THR A 30 12.94 6.88 4.54
C THR A 30 13.90 7.89 5.18
N LYS A 31 14.92 7.42 5.93
CA LYS A 31 16.08 8.22 6.35
C LYS A 31 16.90 8.72 5.16
N ASN A 32 16.80 8.09 3.99
CA ASN A 32 17.20 8.75 2.74
C ASN A 32 16.16 9.82 2.45
N GLU A 33 16.45 11.05 2.86
CA GLU A 33 15.69 12.27 2.57
C GLU A 33 15.30 12.43 1.08
N ARG A 34 15.90 11.63 0.18
CA ARG A 34 15.58 11.50 -1.26
C ARG A 34 14.19 10.94 -1.56
N THR A 35 13.66 9.93 -0.86
CA THR A 35 12.32 9.39 -1.20
C THR A 35 11.19 10.37 -0.91
N PHE A 36 11.37 11.26 0.08
CA PHE A 36 10.44 12.38 0.30
C PHE A 36 10.67 13.54 -0.70
N ARG A 37 11.90 13.65 -1.25
CA ARG A 37 12.31 14.68 -2.22
C ARG A 37 11.76 14.39 -3.63
N ASP A 38 11.73 13.12 -4.02
CA ASP A 38 11.36 12.67 -5.37
C ASP A 38 9.83 12.55 -5.55
N HIS A 39 9.08 12.27 -4.48
CA HIS A 39 7.61 12.12 -4.54
C HIS A 39 6.84 13.45 -4.59
N TYR A 40 7.43 14.58 -4.15
CA TYR A 40 6.67 15.81 -3.90
C TYR A 40 7.30 17.12 -4.45
N ASN A 41 8.44 17.07 -5.15
CA ASN A 41 9.03 18.24 -5.80
C ASN A 41 9.26 18.03 -7.31
N GLY A 42 8.76 18.96 -8.14
CA GLY A 42 9.25 19.17 -9.50
C GLY A 42 10.69 19.70 -9.50
N PRO A 43 11.40 19.68 -10.65
CA PRO A 43 12.85 19.75 -10.69
C PRO A 43 13.34 21.18 -10.44
N SER A 44 14.36 21.36 -9.60
CA SER A 44 15.43 22.35 -9.81
C SER A 44 16.60 22.26 -8.83
N ILE A 45 17.79 22.14 -9.45
CA ILE A 45 19.08 22.79 -9.20
C ILE A 45 19.83 22.42 -7.91
N GLU A 46 20.93 21.69 -8.13
CA GLU A 46 21.95 21.29 -7.17
C GLU A 46 22.80 22.48 -6.69
N ALA A 47 23.14 22.47 -5.40
CA ALA A 47 24.32 23.15 -4.88
C ALA A 47 25.03 22.23 -3.87
N SER A 48 26.18 21.75 -4.32
CA SER A 48 27.41 21.31 -3.64
C SER A 48 27.43 21.26 -2.10
N ARG A 49 27.77 20.09 -1.56
CA ARG A 49 28.37 19.90 -0.22
C ARG A 49 29.85 19.53 -0.38
N SER A 50 30.68 20.06 0.51
CA SER A 50 32.08 19.69 0.71
C SER A 50 32.23 18.78 1.94
N ASP A 51 33.17 17.86 1.81
CA ASP A 51 33.47 16.72 2.69
C ASP A 51 34.14 17.06 4.03
N GLY A 52 34.11 16.08 4.93
CA GLY A 52 34.88 16.06 6.19
C GLY A 52 34.72 14.73 6.95
N GLU A 53 35.61 13.78 6.63
CA GLU A 53 36.03 12.55 7.34
C GLU A 53 36.19 12.72 8.90
N SER A 54 36.36 11.73 9.77
CA SER A 54 36.17 10.26 9.89
C SER A 54 36.56 9.88 11.35
N SER A 55 36.30 8.61 11.74
CA SER A 55 37.06 7.78 12.73
C SER A 55 36.50 7.48 14.16
N ASN A 56 36.07 6.21 14.32
CA ASN A 56 36.50 5.12 15.24
C ASN A 56 36.50 5.22 16.81
N ILE A 57 35.55 4.49 17.44
CA ILE A 57 35.64 3.29 18.36
C ILE A 57 36.80 3.23 19.42
N PRO A 58 36.63 2.81 20.72
CA PRO A 58 35.99 1.55 21.20
C PRO A 58 35.21 1.48 22.56
N SER A 59 34.30 0.49 22.59
CA SER A 59 33.91 -0.47 23.66
C SER A 59 34.56 -0.40 25.05
N VAL A 60 33.78 -0.48 26.15
CA VAL A 60 33.99 -1.35 27.35
C VAL A 60 32.70 -1.52 28.21
N GLN A 61 32.32 -2.80 28.41
CA GLN A 61 31.74 -3.54 29.56
C GLN A 61 30.75 -2.93 30.58
N ALA A 62 29.64 -3.67 30.79
CA ALA A 62 28.67 -3.56 31.89
C ALA A 62 29.12 -4.31 33.17
N PRO A 63 28.51 -4.02 34.34
CA PRO A 63 27.74 -5.08 35.00
C PRO A 63 26.52 -4.61 35.83
N GLY A 64 25.59 -5.54 36.09
CA GLY A 64 24.95 -5.67 37.41
C GLY A 64 23.44 -5.41 37.50
N SER A 65 22.65 -6.48 37.39
CA SER A 65 21.19 -6.52 37.56
C SER A 65 20.77 -6.58 39.04
N ARG A 66 19.65 -5.93 39.40
CA ARG A 66 18.83 -6.23 40.59
C ARG A 66 17.34 -6.18 40.23
N THR A 67 16.64 -7.25 40.58
CA THR A 67 15.23 -7.57 40.30
C THR A 67 14.30 -7.09 41.41
N ILE A 68 13.15 -6.51 41.05
CA ILE A 68 11.93 -6.46 41.88
C ILE A 68 10.73 -6.74 40.94
N GLY A 69 9.97 -7.79 41.23
CA GLY A 69 8.82 -8.24 40.46
C GLY A 69 7.53 -7.48 40.80
N LEU A 70 6.55 -7.50 39.90
CA LEU A 70 5.20 -6.98 40.16
C LEU A 70 4.12 -7.73 39.35
N GLN A 71 2.97 -7.87 40.01
CA GLN A 71 1.79 -8.67 39.71
C GLN A 71 0.92 -8.12 38.57
N ARG A 72 0.08 -8.99 37.99
CA ARG A 72 -0.97 -8.70 36.99
C ARG A 72 -2.16 -7.95 37.60
N HIS A 73 -2.70 -6.97 36.88
CA HIS A 73 -4.00 -6.32 37.14
C HIS A 73 -4.90 -6.34 35.88
N PRO A 74 -6.24 -6.17 36.02
CA PRO A 74 -7.24 -6.64 35.06
C PRO A 74 -7.56 -5.64 33.93
N ARG A 75 -7.94 -6.19 32.76
CA ARG A 75 -8.33 -5.51 31.51
C ARG A 75 -9.59 -4.66 31.65
N VAL A 76 -9.57 -3.45 31.06
CA VAL A 76 -10.75 -2.63 30.77
C VAL A 76 -11.16 -2.88 29.32
N SER A 77 -12.39 -3.36 29.11
CA SER A 77 -12.99 -3.62 27.79
C SER A 77 -13.70 -2.38 27.23
N PHE A 78 -13.51 -2.10 25.93
CA PHE A 78 -14.12 -0.99 25.18
C PHE A 78 -14.88 -1.48 23.93
N PRO A 79 -15.79 -0.67 23.34
CA PRO A 79 -16.88 -1.13 22.47
C PRO A 79 -16.46 -1.52 21.04
N SER A 80 -17.32 -2.31 20.39
CA SER A 80 -17.12 -2.91 19.07
C SER A 80 -17.05 -1.93 17.89
N VAL A 81 -16.29 -2.36 16.88
CA VAL A 81 -15.88 -1.69 15.63
C VAL A 81 -16.99 -1.07 14.77
N GLN A 82 -18.26 -1.42 14.97
CA GLN A 82 -19.37 -0.83 14.19
C GLN A 82 -19.65 0.66 14.49
N GLY A 83 -19.03 1.25 15.53
CA GLY A 83 -19.17 2.67 15.87
C GLY A 83 -18.13 3.62 15.27
N ILE A 84 -17.14 3.13 14.51
CA ILE A 84 -15.98 3.92 14.06
C ILE A 84 -16.27 4.71 12.77
N VAL A 85 -17.34 4.37 12.04
CA VAL A 85 -17.75 5.07 10.81
C VAL A 85 -18.83 6.11 11.13
N GLY A 86 -18.42 7.21 11.77
CA GLY A 86 -19.34 8.27 12.20
C GLY A 86 -18.63 9.52 12.68
N ALA A 87 -17.80 10.12 11.82
CA ALA A 87 -16.90 11.25 12.13
C ALA A 87 -17.55 12.54 12.66
N SER A 88 -18.88 12.62 12.78
CA SER A 88 -19.56 13.85 13.20
C SER A 88 -19.71 14.00 14.73
N VAL A 89 -19.53 12.94 15.54
CA VAL A 89 -19.85 13.00 16.99
C VAL A 89 -18.60 13.17 17.88
N GLN A 90 -17.42 12.77 17.40
CA GLN A 90 -16.19 12.82 18.21
C GLN A 90 -15.59 14.22 18.39
N ALA A 91 -15.88 15.18 17.50
CA ALA A 91 -15.43 16.58 17.65
C ALA A 91 -16.00 17.26 18.90
N GLN A 92 -17.15 16.80 19.42
CA GLN A 92 -17.75 17.33 20.66
C GLN A 92 -17.27 16.62 21.93
N MET A 93 -16.88 15.33 21.87
CA MET A 93 -16.46 14.58 23.06
C MET A 93 -15.00 14.83 23.47
N VAL A 94 -14.10 15.14 22.53
CA VAL A 94 -12.67 15.39 22.82
C VAL A 94 -12.45 16.67 23.65
N ARG A 95 -13.41 17.61 23.63
CA ARG A 95 -13.34 18.86 24.40
C ARG A 95 -13.79 18.71 25.86
N ALA A 96 -14.43 17.60 26.23
CA ALA A 96 -15.16 17.47 27.50
C ALA A 96 -14.38 16.79 28.63
N GLN A 97 -13.17 16.24 28.40
CA GLN A 97 -12.57 15.33 29.39
C GLN A 97 -11.54 15.89 30.36
N PHE A 98 -10.88 17.05 30.16
CA PHE A 98 -9.96 17.59 31.18
C PHE A 98 -9.81 19.12 31.12
N PRO A 99 -10.25 19.88 32.13
CA PRO A 99 -9.97 21.32 32.25
C PRO A 99 -8.60 21.57 32.89
N GLN A 100 -7.82 22.46 32.28
CA GLN A 100 -6.72 23.26 32.85
C GLN A 100 -5.38 22.57 33.20
N LEU A 101 -4.34 22.89 32.40
CA LEU A 101 -2.98 23.14 32.88
C LEU A 101 -2.49 24.41 32.15
N GLY A 102 -2.28 25.47 32.92
CA GLY A 102 -2.22 26.86 32.46
C GLY A 102 -1.02 27.22 31.59
N ARG A 103 -1.26 28.11 30.63
CA ARG A 103 -0.25 28.89 29.92
C ARG A 103 0.29 30.02 30.83
N PRO A 104 1.58 30.38 30.78
CA PRO A 104 2.03 31.69 31.24
C PRO A 104 1.52 32.76 30.27
N ALA A 105 0.96 33.83 30.82
CA ALA A 105 0.35 34.92 30.09
C ALA A 105 1.40 35.86 29.46
N ILE A 106 1.34 36.07 28.14
CA ILE A 106 1.62 37.34 27.47
C ILE A 106 0.54 37.51 26.38
N GLY A 107 -0.15 38.66 26.39
CA GLY A 107 -1.50 38.94 25.82
C GLY A 107 -1.69 38.64 24.32
N THR A 108 -2.91 38.43 23.83
CA THR A 108 -4.13 39.24 24.04
C THR A 108 -5.38 38.36 24.00
N THR A 109 -6.27 38.51 24.97
CA THR A 109 -7.48 37.71 25.19
C THR A 109 -8.63 38.17 24.28
N ILE A 110 -9.25 37.25 23.53
CA ILE A 110 -10.69 37.32 23.24
C ILE A 110 -11.35 36.22 24.05
N SER A 111 -12.02 36.64 25.11
CA SER A 111 -12.79 35.82 26.04
C SER A 111 -14.09 35.33 25.39
N GLY A 112 -14.28 34.01 25.31
CA GLY A 112 -15.59 33.38 25.20
C GLY A 112 -15.90 32.70 26.54
N GLY A 113 -16.61 33.40 27.43
CA GLY A 113 -16.96 32.91 28.76
C GLY A 113 -18.06 31.85 28.71
N TYR A 114 -17.85 30.74 29.42
CA TYR A 114 -18.89 29.77 29.78
C TYR A 114 -19.54 30.22 31.09
N ALA A 115 -20.84 30.54 31.04
CA ALA A 115 -21.65 30.78 32.23
C ALA A 115 -22.09 29.45 32.87
N SER A 116 -22.06 29.44 34.21
CA SER A 116 -22.33 28.32 35.11
C SER A 116 -23.77 27.79 35.01
N ILE A 117 -23.93 26.47 35.09
CA ILE A 117 -25.23 25.78 35.15
C ILE A 117 -25.75 25.82 36.60
N HIS A 118 -26.86 26.53 36.84
CA HIS A 118 -27.79 26.17 37.91
C HIS A 118 -29.24 26.49 37.52
N SER A 119 -30.11 25.51 37.81
CA SER A 119 -31.58 25.51 37.82
C SER A 119 -32.34 25.61 36.48
N LEU A 120 -32.93 24.48 36.07
CA LEU A 120 -33.98 24.36 35.05
C LEU A 120 -35.32 24.92 35.57
N PRO A 121 -36.00 25.83 34.84
CA PRO A 121 -37.45 25.99 34.88
C PRO A 121 -38.12 25.14 33.78
N PRO A 122 -39.43 24.84 33.92
CA PRO A 122 -40.08 23.78 33.17
C PRO A 122 -40.34 24.13 31.71
N ALA A 123 -40.48 23.07 30.92
CA ALA A 123 -40.66 23.05 29.48
C ALA A 123 -41.69 24.07 28.99
N ASP A 124 -41.22 25.04 28.20
CA ASP A 124 -42.07 25.80 27.31
C ASP A 124 -41.60 25.58 25.87
N SER A 125 -42.55 25.16 25.05
CA SER A 125 -42.42 24.74 23.68
C SER A 125 -42.12 25.93 22.76
N ASN A 126 -40.84 26.16 22.45
CA ASN A 126 -40.45 26.85 21.23
C ASN A 126 -39.04 26.40 20.81
N HIS A 127 -38.97 25.58 19.76
CA HIS A 127 -37.70 25.24 19.12
C HIS A 127 -37.34 26.33 18.11
N ASP A 128 -37.02 27.53 18.61
CA ASP A 128 -36.44 28.58 17.76
C ASP A 128 -34.96 28.25 17.53
N LEU A 129 -34.62 27.96 16.26
CA LEU A 129 -33.23 27.79 15.84
C LEU A 129 -32.48 29.11 16.03
N ILE A 130 -31.52 29.13 16.95
CA ILE A 130 -30.67 30.31 17.20
C ILE A 130 -29.77 30.54 15.97
N MET A 131 -29.86 31.73 15.37
CA MET A 131 -29.01 32.15 14.27
C MET A 131 -27.52 32.14 14.69
N GLN A 132 -26.63 31.71 13.78
CA GLN A 132 -25.19 31.78 14.05
C GLN A 132 -24.76 33.23 14.36
N PRO A 133 -23.94 33.47 15.40
CA PRO A 133 -23.41 34.79 15.69
C PRO A 133 -22.66 35.36 14.49
N GLU A 134 -22.78 36.66 14.24
CA GLU A 134 -22.02 37.33 13.18
C GLU A 134 -20.50 37.20 13.43
N THR A 135 -19.84 36.33 12.67
CA THR A 135 -18.37 36.22 12.69
C THR A 135 -17.79 37.29 11.77
N ARG A 136 -17.03 38.24 12.33
CA ARG A 136 -16.27 39.19 11.50
C ARG A 136 -15.25 38.42 10.66
N PRO A 137 -15.15 38.69 9.34
CA PRO A 137 -14.17 38.01 8.49
C PRO A 137 -12.75 38.38 8.92
N ILE A 138 -11.88 37.38 9.10
CA ILE A 138 -10.46 37.57 9.45
C ILE A 138 -9.74 38.33 8.33
N SER A 139 -8.97 39.37 8.68
CA SER A 139 -8.18 40.10 7.69
C SER A 139 -6.96 39.29 7.27
N GLN A 140 -6.46 39.54 6.06
CA GLN A 140 -5.27 38.84 5.56
C GLN A 140 -4.03 39.12 6.42
N GLU A 141 -3.90 40.35 6.95
CA GLU A 141 -2.80 40.75 7.82
C GLU A 141 -2.85 40.04 9.18
N GLN A 142 -4.05 39.94 9.77
CA GLN A 142 -4.25 39.17 11.01
C GLN A 142 -3.89 37.71 10.81
N LEU A 143 -4.37 37.09 9.73
CA LEU A 143 -4.06 35.69 9.42
C LEU A 143 -2.55 35.45 9.23
N ILE A 144 -1.84 36.38 8.58
CA ILE A 144 -0.38 36.30 8.44
C ILE A 144 0.32 36.39 9.81
N ALA A 145 -0.13 37.28 10.69
CA ALA A 145 0.43 37.41 12.04
C ALA A 145 0.19 36.14 12.87
N GLU A 146 -1.03 35.58 12.83
CA GLU A 146 -1.37 34.32 13.51
C GLU A 146 -0.51 33.15 13.01
N VAL A 147 -0.39 32.95 11.69
CA VAL A 147 0.42 31.85 11.14
C VAL A 147 1.90 31.99 11.55
N LYS A 148 2.43 33.21 11.64
CA LYS A 148 3.80 33.44 12.13
C LYS A 148 3.95 33.06 13.60
N GLY A 149 3.03 33.50 14.46
CA GLY A 149 3.07 33.18 15.89
C GLY A 149 2.92 31.67 16.17
N ILE A 150 2.05 30.99 15.41
CA ILE A 150 1.91 29.53 15.48
C ILE A 150 3.20 28.85 15.02
N TYR A 151 3.81 29.32 13.92
CA TYR A 151 5.07 28.73 13.43
C TYR A 151 6.21 28.88 14.44
N GLU A 152 6.35 30.03 15.09
CA GLU A 152 7.34 30.26 16.15
C GLU A 152 7.11 29.31 17.34
N SER A 153 5.84 29.15 17.76
CA SER A 153 5.45 28.23 18.84
C SER A 153 5.74 26.77 18.47
N LEU A 154 5.44 26.37 17.23
CA LEU A 154 5.74 25.05 16.67
C LEU A 154 7.25 24.77 16.71
N MET A 155 8.09 25.72 16.27
CA MET A 155 9.55 25.56 16.29
C MET A 155 10.09 25.32 17.70
N ILE A 156 9.57 26.05 18.70
CA ILE A 156 9.97 25.89 20.10
C ILE A 156 9.54 24.52 20.64
N ALA A 157 8.29 24.13 20.39
CA ALA A 157 7.76 22.83 20.81
C ALA A 157 8.54 21.67 20.16
N GLU A 158 8.87 21.79 18.88
CA GLU A 158 9.63 20.79 18.13
C GLU A 158 11.05 20.63 18.69
N ALA A 159 11.76 21.74 18.88
CA ALA A 159 13.10 21.73 19.47
C ALA A 159 13.10 21.05 20.85
N LYS A 160 12.06 21.30 21.66
CA LYS A 160 11.91 20.67 22.97
C LYS A 160 11.64 19.16 22.88
N CYS A 161 10.79 18.71 21.95
CA CYS A 161 10.55 17.28 21.74
C CYS A 161 11.84 16.56 21.34
N ILE A 162 12.58 17.12 20.35
CA ILE A 162 13.85 16.55 19.88
C ILE A 162 14.87 16.44 21.01
N GLU A 163 14.99 17.49 21.84
CA GLU A 163 15.91 17.51 22.98
C GLU A 163 15.56 16.40 23.98
N VAL A 164 14.29 16.30 24.39
CA VAL A 164 13.81 15.32 25.37
C VAL A 164 13.93 13.90 24.83
N ASP A 165 13.51 13.64 23.59
CA ASP A 165 13.60 12.32 22.96
C ASP A 165 15.05 11.83 22.88
N ASN A 166 15.99 12.69 22.48
CA ASN A 166 17.41 12.33 22.42
C ASN A 166 18.01 12.03 23.80
N GLN A 167 17.61 12.79 24.82
CA GLN A 167 18.01 12.53 26.21
C GLN A 167 17.45 11.18 26.70
N GLN A 168 16.20 10.85 26.37
CA GLN A 168 15.58 9.60 26.81
C GLN A 168 16.00 8.38 25.99
N ALA A 169 16.38 8.56 24.72
CA ALA A 169 16.90 7.48 23.87
C ALA A 169 18.26 6.97 24.35
N THR A 170 19.09 7.86 24.92
CA THR A 170 20.43 7.53 25.42
C THR A 170 20.46 7.13 26.90
N SER A 171 19.47 7.57 27.69
CA SER A 171 19.40 7.24 29.12
C SER A 171 18.98 5.79 29.35
N PRO A 172 19.72 4.96 30.12
CA PRO A 172 19.28 3.61 30.45
C PRO A 172 18.21 3.59 31.56
N SER A 173 17.91 4.74 32.20
CA SER A 173 17.00 4.80 33.35
C SER A 173 15.56 4.45 32.97
N ARG A 174 14.85 3.82 33.91
CA ARG A 174 13.42 3.54 33.76
C ARG A 174 12.62 4.79 34.06
N LEU A 175 11.77 5.18 33.13
CA LEU A 175 10.84 6.29 33.29
C LEU A 175 9.66 5.88 34.17
N ASN A 176 9.27 6.77 35.09
CA ASN A 176 8.05 6.62 35.87
C ASN A 176 6.83 7.16 35.11
N ASN A 177 5.62 6.86 35.59
CA ASN A 177 4.38 7.27 34.92
C ASN A 177 4.27 8.79 34.77
N GLN A 178 4.69 9.58 35.76
CA GLN A 178 4.63 11.04 35.66
C GLN A 178 5.53 11.59 34.55
N GLN A 179 6.73 11.01 34.40
CA GLN A 179 7.66 11.38 33.32
C GLN A 179 7.09 11.00 31.96
N TRP A 180 6.50 9.81 31.83
CA TRP A 180 5.82 9.42 30.59
C TRP A 180 4.67 10.35 30.24
N GLN A 181 3.81 10.69 31.20
CA GLN A 181 2.71 11.65 30.97
C GLN A 181 3.23 13.02 30.53
N THR A 182 4.37 13.46 31.08
CA THR A 182 5.00 14.73 30.68
C THR A 182 5.49 14.68 29.24
N ILE A 183 6.16 13.58 28.83
CA ILE A 183 6.63 13.38 27.45
C ILE A 183 5.43 13.30 26.49
N LEU A 184 4.40 12.52 26.84
CA LEU A 184 3.18 12.42 26.03
C LEU A 184 2.47 13.76 25.87
N ALA A 185 2.40 14.57 26.93
CA ALA A 185 1.81 15.90 26.88
C ALA A 185 2.61 16.84 25.95
N LEU A 186 3.94 16.74 25.97
CA LEU A 186 4.82 17.51 25.09
C LEU A 186 4.58 17.15 23.61
N HIS A 187 4.53 15.87 23.27
CA HIS A 187 4.26 15.42 21.89
C HIS A 187 2.82 15.74 21.44
N ARG A 188 1.84 15.65 22.36
CA ARG A 188 0.47 16.09 22.11
C ARG A 188 0.43 17.57 21.74
N MET A 189 1.12 18.42 22.49
CA MET A 189 1.23 19.84 22.18
C MET A 189 1.86 20.06 20.81
N LEU A 190 2.96 19.36 20.49
CA LEU A 190 3.59 19.48 19.17
C LEU A 190 2.65 19.10 18.02
N MET A 191 1.85 18.04 18.17
CA MET A 191 0.84 17.66 17.17
C MET A 191 -0.24 18.73 17.01
N TYR A 192 -0.69 19.36 18.11
CA TYR A 192 -1.66 20.45 18.05
C TYR A 192 -1.09 21.69 17.34
N GLU A 193 0.15 22.08 17.62
CA GLU A 193 0.79 23.21 16.92
C GLU A 193 0.93 22.93 15.40
N HIS A 194 1.26 21.70 15.02
CA HIS A 194 1.28 21.30 13.60
C HIS A 194 -0.11 21.38 12.97
N HIS A 195 -1.13 20.89 13.67
CA HIS A 195 -2.52 20.95 13.22
C HIS A 195 -3.00 22.39 13.03
N ASP A 196 -2.75 23.25 14.02
CA ASP A 196 -3.15 24.65 14.00
C ASP A 196 -2.44 25.42 12.88
N PHE A 197 -1.13 25.16 12.67
CA PHE A 197 -0.40 25.72 11.54
C PHE A 197 -1.01 25.30 10.20
N LEU A 198 -1.38 24.02 10.05
CA LEU A 198 -1.97 23.51 8.82
C LEU A 198 -3.35 24.13 8.57
N LEU A 199 -4.22 24.22 9.58
CA LEU A 199 -5.53 24.86 9.44
C LEU A 199 -5.40 26.35 9.12
N ALA A 200 -4.55 27.08 9.83
CA ALA A 200 -4.37 28.51 9.62
C ALA A 200 -3.77 28.80 8.23
N SER A 201 -2.74 28.04 7.83
CA SER A 201 -2.10 28.22 6.51
C SER A 201 -3.02 27.84 5.35
N GLN A 202 -3.93 26.87 5.53
CA GLN A 202 -4.88 26.43 4.50
C GLN A 202 -6.26 27.10 4.58
N HIS A 203 -6.44 28.08 5.47
CA HIS A 203 -7.69 28.80 5.65
C HIS A 203 -8.23 29.35 4.30
N PRO A 204 -9.56 29.41 4.07
CA PRO A 204 -10.13 29.93 2.82
C PRO A 204 -9.62 31.32 2.42
N SER A 205 -9.47 32.23 3.40
CA SER A 205 -8.94 33.59 3.22
C SER A 205 -7.41 33.65 3.07
N ALA A 206 -6.69 32.53 3.19
CA ALA A 206 -5.24 32.50 3.05
C ALA A 206 -4.81 32.75 1.59
N SER A 207 -3.79 33.59 1.42
CA SER A 207 -3.18 33.84 0.12
C SER A 207 -2.46 32.59 -0.40
N SER A 208 -2.23 32.50 -1.71
CA SER A 208 -1.48 31.39 -2.32
C SER A 208 -0.06 31.27 -1.75
N ALA A 209 0.55 32.38 -1.34
CA ALA A 209 1.87 32.36 -0.70
C ALA A 209 1.82 31.72 0.69
N LEU A 210 0.78 32.01 1.48
CA LEU A 210 0.58 31.45 2.82
C LEU A 210 0.28 29.95 2.75
N LYS A 211 -0.58 29.54 1.81
CA LYS A 211 -0.91 28.12 1.57
C LYS A 211 0.33 27.27 1.22
N ARG A 212 1.28 27.83 0.47
CA ARG A 212 2.53 27.15 0.09
C ARG A 212 3.51 26.95 1.26
N LEU A 213 3.34 27.64 2.39
CA LEU A 213 4.27 27.53 3.53
C LEU A 213 4.29 26.12 4.12
N ALA A 214 3.15 25.43 4.17
CA ALA A 214 3.08 24.05 4.67
C ALA A 214 4.01 23.10 3.90
N THR A 215 4.01 23.22 2.56
CA THR A 215 4.94 22.46 1.70
C THR A 215 6.37 22.96 1.83
N LYS A 216 6.59 24.28 1.79
CA LYS A 216 7.92 24.90 1.87
C LYS A 216 8.66 24.51 3.15
N HIS A 217 7.97 24.51 4.28
CA HIS A 217 8.53 24.14 5.59
C HIS A 217 8.39 22.65 5.91
N ARG A 218 7.87 21.84 4.96
CA ARG A 218 7.72 20.39 5.08
C ARG A 218 6.96 19.97 6.34
N ILE A 219 5.91 20.70 6.68
CA ILE A 219 5.14 20.52 7.92
C ILE A 219 4.60 19.09 8.08
N PRO A 220 4.02 18.43 7.04
CA PRO A 220 3.60 17.03 7.17
C PRO A 220 4.76 16.07 7.53
N ALA A 221 5.92 16.25 6.91
CA ALA A 221 7.10 15.42 7.18
C ALA A 221 7.60 15.60 8.62
N ARG A 222 7.65 16.85 9.09
CA ARG A 222 8.09 17.20 10.45
C ARG A 222 7.13 16.68 11.51
N LEU A 223 5.83 16.78 11.27
CA LEU A 223 4.78 16.19 12.12
C LEU A 223 5.06 14.69 12.32
N TRP A 224 5.28 13.95 11.23
CA TRP A 224 5.59 12.54 11.31
C TRP A 224 6.89 12.28 12.05
N CYS A 225 8.00 12.88 11.61
CA CYS A 225 9.32 12.57 12.15
C CYS A 225 9.46 12.92 13.65
N TYR A 226 9.02 14.12 14.04
CA TYR A 226 9.34 14.69 15.35
C TYR A 226 8.19 14.64 16.34
N ALA A 227 6.94 14.61 15.88
CA ALA A 227 5.79 14.54 16.80
C ALA A 227 5.31 13.11 17.00
N ILE A 228 5.31 12.28 15.95
CA ILE A 228 4.71 10.94 15.97
C ILE A 228 5.80 9.85 16.09
N HIS A 229 6.64 9.74 15.07
CA HIS A 229 7.53 8.61 14.87
C HIS A 229 8.63 8.52 15.93
N SER A 230 9.29 9.64 16.27
CA SER A 230 10.36 9.64 17.28
C SER A 230 9.88 9.09 18.63
N LEU A 231 8.70 9.52 19.08
CA LEU A 231 8.09 9.05 20.30
C LEU A 231 7.60 7.60 20.19
N LEU A 232 7.03 7.19 19.06
CA LEU A 232 6.66 5.78 18.85
C LEU A 232 7.88 4.88 18.97
N GLU A 233 9.01 5.27 18.39
CA GLU A 233 10.26 4.51 18.53
C GLU A 233 10.77 4.51 19.97
N LEU A 234 10.74 5.66 20.67
CA LEU A 234 11.12 5.71 22.09
C LEU A 234 10.25 4.77 22.94
N LEU A 235 8.93 4.79 22.74
CA LEU A 235 7.99 3.92 23.43
C LEU A 235 8.24 2.46 23.08
N ARG A 236 8.45 2.13 21.80
CA ARG A 236 8.69 0.78 21.31
C ARG A 236 9.94 0.14 21.93
N HIS A 237 11.04 0.88 22.03
CA HIS A 237 12.29 0.39 22.65
C HIS A 237 12.16 0.14 24.17
N ARG A 238 11.09 0.62 24.82
CA ARG A 238 10.84 0.45 26.27
C ARG A 238 9.72 -0.54 26.57
N LEU A 239 9.23 -1.27 25.57
CA LEU A 239 8.27 -2.34 25.77
C LEU A 239 8.88 -3.45 26.65
N PRO A 240 8.07 -4.13 27.48
CA PRO A 240 6.61 -3.97 27.62
C PRO A 240 6.19 -2.83 28.56
N THR A 241 7.13 -2.16 29.24
CA THR A 241 6.80 -1.20 30.32
C THR A 241 6.08 0.06 29.86
N SER A 242 6.22 0.43 28.59
CA SER A 242 5.59 1.57 27.94
C SER A 242 4.25 1.26 27.25
N LEU A 243 3.77 0.01 27.31
CA LEU A 243 2.64 -0.45 26.47
C LEU A 243 1.39 0.44 26.59
N GLU A 244 0.90 0.69 27.80
CA GLU A 244 -0.30 1.53 28.01
C GLU A 244 -0.12 2.96 27.45
N HIS A 245 1.08 3.53 27.61
CA HIS A 245 1.43 4.84 27.08
C HIS A 245 1.49 4.83 25.54
N MET A 246 1.99 3.75 24.95
CA MET A 246 2.03 3.55 23.50
C MET A 246 0.63 3.39 22.91
N LEU A 247 -0.25 2.63 23.55
CA LEU A 247 -1.65 2.48 23.14
C LEU A 247 -2.38 3.83 23.17
N ALA A 248 -2.23 4.58 24.27
CA ALA A 248 -2.83 5.91 24.41
C ALA A 248 -2.30 6.90 23.36
N PHE A 249 -1.00 6.86 23.08
CA PHE A 249 -0.39 7.73 22.08
C PHE A 249 -0.81 7.38 20.64
N LEU A 250 -0.88 6.09 20.29
CA LEU A 250 -1.34 5.63 18.97
C LEU A 250 -2.78 6.08 18.70
N TYR A 251 -3.67 5.97 19.69
CA TYR A 251 -5.05 6.46 19.56
C TYR A 251 -5.10 7.97 19.27
N LEU A 252 -4.30 8.75 20.00
CA LEU A 252 -4.21 10.20 19.79
C LEU A 252 -3.64 10.53 18.40
N ALA A 253 -2.52 9.91 18.01
CA ALA A 253 -1.88 10.15 16.71
C ALA A 253 -2.80 9.78 15.54
N TYR A 254 -3.50 8.65 15.64
CA TYR A 254 -4.48 8.21 14.65
C TYR A 254 -5.64 9.21 14.55
N SER A 255 -6.23 9.60 15.68
CA SER A 255 -7.33 10.56 15.72
C SER A 255 -6.93 11.92 15.13
N MET A 256 -5.74 12.41 15.45
CA MET A 256 -5.21 13.68 14.93
C MET A 256 -4.95 13.61 13.42
N THR A 257 -4.41 12.49 12.93
CA THR A 257 -4.14 12.32 11.50
C THR A 257 -5.43 12.12 10.72
N ALA A 258 -6.43 11.43 11.27
CA ALA A 258 -7.76 11.31 10.67
C ALA A 258 -8.47 12.67 10.60
N LEU A 259 -8.34 13.50 11.62
CA LEU A 259 -8.84 14.87 11.60
C LEU A 259 -8.15 15.71 10.51
N LEU A 260 -6.83 15.59 10.36
CA LEU A 260 -6.07 16.25 9.28
C LEU A 260 -6.48 15.74 7.89
N TYR A 261 -6.81 14.46 7.76
CA TYR A 261 -7.33 13.87 6.54
C TYR A 261 -8.63 14.56 6.08
N GLU A 262 -9.54 14.84 7.01
CA GLU A 262 -10.81 15.50 6.72
C GLU A 262 -10.68 17.01 6.54
N THR A 263 -9.87 17.67 7.36
CA THR A 263 -9.80 19.14 7.43
C THR A 263 -8.76 19.75 6.50
N VAL A 264 -7.71 19.00 6.13
CA VAL A 264 -6.59 19.48 5.29
C VAL A 264 -6.36 18.51 4.11
N PRO A 265 -7.33 18.41 3.17
CA PRO A 265 -7.34 17.37 2.13
C PRO A 265 -6.25 17.53 1.05
N ILE A 266 -5.56 18.68 0.99
CA ILE A 266 -4.45 18.92 0.05
C ILE A 266 -3.28 17.94 0.28
N PHE A 267 -3.11 17.45 1.51
CA PHE A 267 -2.09 16.45 1.86
C PHE A 267 -2.70 15.06 2.11
N SER A 268 -3.91 14.80 1.59
CA SER A 268 -4.64 13.54 1.82
C SER A 268 -3.83 12.28 1.51
N ASP A 269 -2.97 12.31 0.48
CA ASP A 269 -2.06 11.18 0.16
C ASP A 269 -1.10 10.85 1.31
N ILE A 270 -0.57 11.88 1.97
CA ILE A 270 0.35 11.74 3.11
C ILE A 270 -0.40 11.21 4.33
N TRP A 271 -1.59 11.77 4.60
CA TRP A 271 -2.39 11.37 5.77
C TRP A 271 -2.87 9.93 5.70
N MET A 272 -3.30 9.46 4.51
CA MET A 272 -3.67 8.07 4.30
C MET A 272 -2.52 7.13 4.65
N GLU A 273 -1.30 7.46 4.22
CA GLU A 273 -0.14 6.64 4.51
C GLU A 273 0.20 6.60 6.00
N TYR A 274 0.15 7.75 6.67
CA TYR A 274 0.37 7.83 8.13
C TYR A 274 -0.69 7.02 8.89
N LEU A 275 -1.95 7.02 8.45
CA LEU A 275 -3.00 6.20 9.04
C LEU A 275 -2.74 4.70 8.84
N GLY A 276 -2.24 4.30 7.67
CA GLY A 276 -1.77 2.93 7.42
C GLY A 276 -0.60 2.52 8.33
N ASP A 277 0.41 3.39 8.44
CA ASP A 277 1.59 3.13 9.27
C ASP A 277 1.24 3.06 10.77
N LEU A 278 0.38 3.96 11.26
CA LEU A 278 -0.13 3.93 12.65
C LEU A 278 -0.91 2.64 12.94
N SER A 279 -1.72 2.18 11.97
CA SER A 279 -2.44 0.91 12.08
C SER A 279 -1.47 -0.26 12.19
N ARG A 280 -0.35 -0.26 11.44
CA ARG A 280 0.69 -1.29 11.56
C ARG A 280 1.39 -1.30 12.91
N TYR A 281 1.69 -0.13 13.48
CA TYR A 281 2.22 -0.06 14.84
C TYR A 281 1.26 -0.71 15.84
N ARG A 282 -0.06 -0.51 15.66
CA ARG A 282 -1.07 -1.11 16.53
C ARG A 282 -1.13 -2.64 16.39
N ILE A 283 -1.07 -3.17 15.17
CA ILE A 283 -1.00 -4.63 14.94
C ILE A 283 0.22 -5.24 15.65
N ALA A 284 1.37 -4.56 15.59
CA ALA A 284 2.64 -5.11 16.06
C ALA A 284 2.77 -5.17 17.60
N ILE A 285 2.03 -4.33 18.33
CA ILE A 285 2.04 -4.32 19.80
C ILE A 285 0.91 -5.13 20.43
N GLU A 286 -0.12 -5.45 19.66
CA GLU A 286 -1.18 -6.36 20.09
C GLU A 286 -0.64 -7.79 20.00
N ASP A 287 -0.45 -8.49 21.11
CA ASP A 287 0.11 -9.87 21.09
C ASP A 287 -0.92 -10.93 21.49
N ASP A 288 -1.95 -10.55 22.26
CA ASP A 288 -2.93 -11.49 22.85
C ASP A 288 -4.27 -11.56 22.12
N ASP A 289 -4.65 -10.53 21.35
CA ASP A 289 -5.98 -10.43 20.72
C ASP A 289 -5.88 -10.50 19.18
N ILE A 290 -6.12 -11.72 18.66
CA ILE A 290 -6.11 -11.99 17.22
C ILE A 290 -7.22 -11.20 16.51
N GLN A 291 -8.37 -10.98 17.14
CA GLN A 291 -9.47 -10.24 16.52
C GLN A 291 -9.10 -8.77 16.37
N GLU A 292 -8.49 -8.18 17.40
CA GLU A 292 -8.02 -6.81 17.33
C GLU A 292 -6.90 -6.64 16.28
N GLN A 293 -5.96 -7.59 16.18
CA GLN A 293 -4.97 -7.61 15.10
C GLN A 293 -5.62 -7.65 13.72
N GLU A 294 -6.65 -8.49 13.52
CA GLU A 294 -7.37 -8.60 12.24
C GLU A 294 -8.10 -7.31 11.88
N VAL A 295 -8.74 -6.65 12.84
CA VAL A 295 -9.40 -5.35 12.65
C VAL A 295 -8.39 -4.30 12.21
N TRP A 296 -7.26 -4.16 12.92
CA TRP A 296 -6.25 -3.17 12.54
C TRP A 296 -5.52 -3.53 11.24
N ALA A 297 -5.39 -4.83 10.91
CA ALA A 297 -4.91 -5.26 9.61
C ALA A 297 -5.87 -4.86 8.49
N GLU A 298 -7.18 -4.95 8.70
CA GLU A 298 -8.18 -4.46 7.75
C GLU A 298 -8.11 -2.94 7.57
N VAL A 299 -7.99 -2.18 8.67
CA VAL A 299 -7.81 -0.72 8.61
C VAL A 299 -6.53 -0.36 7.84
N ALA A 300 -5.41 -1.05 8.11
CA ALA A 300 -4.17 -0.83 7.39
C ALA A 300 -4.31 -1.15 5.89
N ARG A 301 -4.94 -2.29 5.54
CA ARG A 301 -5.22 -2.67 4.15
C ARG A 301 -6.05 -1.60 3.44
N HIS A 302 -7.12 -1.12 4.07
CA HIS A 302 -7.97 -0.06 3.53
C HIS A 302 -7.14 1.17 3.13
N TRP A 303 -6.36 1.70 4.07
CA TRP A 303 -5.54 2.89 3.81
C TRP A 303 -4.48 2.66 2.72
N TYR A 304 -3.75 1.54 2.76
CA TYR A 304 -2.74 1.28 1.74
C TYR A 304 -3.33 0.98 0.36
N SER A 305 -4.49 0.33 0.28
CA SER A 305 -5.22 0.15 -0.98
C SER A 305 -5.68 1.49 -1.55
N LYS A 306 -6.13 2.42 -0.70
CA LYS A 306 -6.45 3.79 -1.12
C LYS A 306 -5.21 4.53 -1.63
N CYS A 307 -4.09 4.46 -0.91
CA CYS A 307 -2.81 5.05 -1.34
C CYS A 307 -2.34 4.46 -2.67
N SER A 308 -2.28 3.13 -2.80
CA SER A 308 -1.70 2.46 -3.98
C SER A 308 -2.49 2.79 -5.24
N ARG A 309 -3.79 3.02 -5.11
CA ARG A 309 -4.65 3.49 -6.20
C ARG A 309 -4.32 4.92 -6.65
N ARG A 310 -4.00 5.83 -5.73
CA ARG A 310 -3.64 7.22 -6.06
C ARG A 310 -2.21 7.35 -6.57
N ALA A 311 -1.32 6.50 -6.09
CA ALA A 311 0.09 6.45 -6.44
C ALA A 311 0.47 5.09 -7.05
N VAL A 312 -0.17 4.74 -8.18
CA VAL A 312 -0.06 3.41 -8.82
C VAL A 312 1.36 3.00 -9.19
N THR A 313 2.26 3.97 -9.32
CA THR A 313 3.67 3.77 -9.67
C THR A 313 4.58 3.45 -8.48
N THR A 314 4.09 3.59 -7.23
CA THR A 314 4.92 3.50 -6.02
C THR A 314 4.93 2.09 -5.42
N GLY A 315 6.05 1.38 -5.56
CA GLY A 315 6.23 -0.01 -5.12
C GLY A 315 6.03 -0.22 -3.62
N ARG A 316 6.47 0.72 -2.79
CA ARG A 316 6.43 0.61 -1.33
C ARG A 316 5.02 0.41 -0.76
N LEU A 317 4.00 0.98 -1.42
CA LEU A 317 2.61 0.81 -1.00
C LEU A 317 2.14 -0.63 -1.21
N TYR A 318 2.55 -1.26 -2.31
CA TYR A 318 2.28 -2.67 -2.56
C TYR A 318 3.09 -3.58 -1.64
N HIS A 319 4.32 -3.22 -1.27
CA HIS A 319 5.08 -3.95 -0.23
C HIS A 319 4.32 -4.00 1.10
N HIS A 320 3.73 -2.89 1.53
CA HIS A 320 2.89 -2.87 2.73
C HIS A 320 1.67 -3.77 2.58
N LEU A 321 0.98 -3.70 1.45
CA LEU A 321 -0.16 -4.59 1.15
C LEU A 321 0.26 -6.07 1.14
N ALA A 322 1.47 -6.40 0.69
CA ALA A 322 2.01 -7.75 0.76
C ALA A 322 2.10 -8.22 2.22
N ILE A 323 2.68 -7.42 3.12
CA ILE A 323 2.76 -7.78 4.54
C ILE A 323 1.36 -7.97 5.14
N MET A 324 0.41 -7.12 4.76
CA MET A 324 -0.98 -7.16 5.25
C MET A 324 -1.85 -8.25 4.61
N ALA A 325 -1.39 -8.91 3.55
CA ALA A 325 -2.13 -9.98 2.87
C ALA A 325 -2.02 -11.34 3.59
N ARG A 326 -1.27 -11.45 4.69
CA ARG A 326 -1.22 -12.67 5.49
C ARG A 326 -2.61 -13.05 6.02
N PRO A 327 -2.98 -14.35 6.02
CA PRO A 327 -2.19 -15.52 5.64
C PRO A 327 -2.29 -15.94 4.16
N ASN A 328 -2.87 -15.12 3.26
CA ASN A 328 -3.05 -15.48 1.85
C ASN A 328 -1.71 -15.43 1.09
N PHE A 329 -1.17 -16.60 0.70
CA PHE A 329 0.17 -16.68 0.10
C PHE A 329 0.19 -16.19 -1.35
N LEU A 330 -0.87 -16.46 -2.11
CA LEU A 330 -1.00 -16.00 -3.48
C LEU A 330 -1.06 -14.47 -3.54
N GLN A 331 -1.87 -13.86 -2.68
CA GLN A 331 -2.02 -12.40 -2.62
C GLN A 331 -0.75 -11.71 -2.09
N GLN A 332 -0.05 -12.31 -1.12
CA GLN A 332 1.28 -11.86 -0.69
C GLN A 332 2.26 -11.82 -1.88
N LEU A 333 2.37 -12.93 -2.62
CA LEU A 333 3.26 -13.01 -3.79
C LEU A 333 2.89 -11.99 -4.86
N PHE A 334 1.59 -11.81 -5.14
CA PHE A 334 1.09 -10.79 -6.06
C PHE A 334 1.54 -9.38 -5.66
N TYR A 335 1.35 -8.99 -4.40
CA TYR A 335 1.72 -7.65 -3.95
C TYR A 335 3.24 -7.44 -3.88
N TYR A 336 4.02 -8.47 -3.52
CA TYR A 336 5.48 -8.39 -3.64
C TYR A 336 5.91 -8.25 -5.10
N ALA A 337 5.27 -8.98 -6.03
CA ALA A 337 5.54 -8.83 -7.46
C ALA A 337 5.23 -7.40 -7.95
N LYS A 338 4.07 -6.86 -7.59
CA LYS A 338 3.70 -5.47 -7.87
C LYS A 338 4.72 -4.48 -7.31
N SER A 339 5.16 -4.68 -6.06
CA SER A 339 6.15 -3.83 -5.41
C SER A 339 7.46 -3.71 -6.19
N LEU A 340 7.84 -4.76 -6.93
CA LEU A 340 9.08 -4.82 -7.71
C LEU A 340 8.89 -4.40 -9.18
N CYS A 341 7.69 -4.57 -9.74
CA CYS A 341 7.44 -4.41 -11.17
C CYS A 341 6.75 -3.08 -11.57
N VAL A 342 6.44 -2.20 -10.62
CA VAL A 342 5.93 -0.85 -10.90
C VAL A 342 7.09 0.13 -11.21
N PRO A 343 6.83 1.26 -11.89
CA PRO A 343 7.87 2.21 -12.32
C PRO A 343 8.82 2.69 -11.22
N ILE A 344 8.34 2.88 -10.00
CA ILE A 344 9.17 3.22 -8.83
C ILE A 344 9.22 1.97 -7.94
N PRO A 345 10.11 1.00 -8.24
CA PRO A 345 10.16 -0.25 -7.50
C PRO A 345 10.65 -0.02 -6.07
N PHE A 346 10.20 -0.87 -5.14
CA PHE A 346 10.70 -0.88 -3.77
C PHE A 346 11.62 -2.09 -3.55
N GLU A 347 12.93 -1.86 -3.69
CA GLU A 347 13.94 -2.90 -3.79
C GLU A 347 14.04 -3.80 -2.55
N SER A 348 13.76 -3.26 -1.36
CA SER A 348 13.70 -4.05 -0.11
C SER A 348 12.64 -5.15 -0.10
N ALA A 349 11.71 -5.11 -1.05
CA ALA A 349 10.80 -6.22 -1.27
C ALA A 349 11.53 -7.50 -1.68
N ARG A 350 12.71 -7.42 -2.31
CA ARG A 350 13.52 -8.60 -2.68
C ARG A 350 14.01 -9.41 -1.47
N GLU A 351 14.31 -8.73 -0.37
CA GLU A 351 14.64 -9.39 0.90
C GLU A 351 13.38 -9.80 1.65
N SER A 352 12.36 -8.93 1.65
CA SER A 352 11.13 -9.17 2.41
C SER A 352 10.34 -10.37 1.90
N ILE A 353 10.30 -10.60 0.59
CA ILE A 353 9.61 -11.73 -0.05
C ILE A 353 10.21 -13.08 0.36
N LEU A 354 11.48 -13.13 0.77
CA LEU A 354 12.10 -14.36 1.26
C LEU A 354 11.40 -14.90 2.51
N THR A 355 10.77 -14.04 3.31
CA THR A 355 9.96 -14.47 4.47
C THR A 355 8.70 -15.25 4.08
N LEU A 356 8.21 -15.08 2.84
CA LEU A 356 7.14 -15.88 2.26
C LEU A 356 7.66 -17.24 1.76
N PHE A 357 8.84 -17.25 1.12
CA PHE A 357 9.41 -18.47 0.52
C PHE A 357 10.03 -19.42 1.54
N ALA A 358 10.75 -18.89 2.53
CA ALA A 358 11.48 -19.69 3.53
C ALA A 358 10.65 -20.79 4.22
N PRO A 359 9.42 -20.55 4.74
CA PRO A 359 8.65 -21.62 5.37
C PRO A 359 8.18 -22.70 4.38
N ILE A 360 8.04 -22.36 3.09
CA ILE A 360 7.59 -23.26 2.03
C ILE A 360 8.74 -24.12 1.49
N LEU A 361 9.91 -23.53 1.29
CA LEU A 361 11.12 -24.21 0.85
C LEU A 361 11.71 -25.13 1.93
N ASN A 362 11.49 -24.80 3.22
CA ASN A 362 11.93 -25.62 4.36
C ASN A 362 10.85 -26.58 4.89
N GLU A 363 9.73 -26.74 4.18
CA GLU A 363 8.64 -27.68 4.53
C GLU A 363 8.14 -27.55 5.99
N SER A 364 7.94 -26.30 6.43
CA SER A 364 7.50 -26.02 7.79
C SER A 364 6.11 -26.61 8.10
N GLN A 365 5.92 -27.14 9.31
CA GLN A 365 4.62 -27.60 9.81
C GLN A 365 3.54 -26.49 9.83
N ALA A 366 3.96 -25.22 9.75
CA ALA A 366 3.09 -24.05 9.70
C ALA A 366 2.22 -23.96 8.42
N LEU A 367 2.47 -24.79 7.41
CA LEU A 367 1.76 -24.80 6.13
C LEU A 367 0.43 -25.58 6.15
N SER A 368 0.11 -26.26 7.26
CA SER A 368 -1.04 -27.17 7.36
C SER A 368 -2.42 -26.55 7.09
N ARG A 369 -2.56 -25.23 7.22
CA ARG A 369 -3.80 -24.48 6.96
C ARG A 369 -3.86 -23.83 5.57
N THR A 370 -2.78 -23.89 4.80
CA THR A 370 -2.68 -23.25 3.47
C THR A 370 -3.12 -24.22 2.38
N LEU A 371 -3.73 -23.69 1.32
CA LEU A 371 -4.21 -24.53 0.23
C LEU A 371 -3.03 -25.17 -0.53
N PRO A 372 -3.05 -26.47 -0.84
CA PRO A 372 -1.95 -27.14 -1.53
C PRO A 372 -1.56 -26.50 -2.86
N PHE A 373 -2.54 -25.93 -3.58
CA PHE A 373 -2.27 -25.22 -4.85
C PHE A 373 -1.46 -23.93 -4.63
N GLU A 374 -1.74 -23.17 -3.56
CA GLU A 374 -1.01 -21.94 -3.23
C GLU A 374 0.42 -22.26 -2.84
N ILE A 375 0.61 -23.30 -2.02
CA ILE A 375 1.94 -23.77 -1.62
C ILE A 375 2.75 -24.13 -2.86
N ALA A 376 2.19 -24.93 -3.78
CA ALA A 376 2.89 -25.36 -4.99
C ALA A 376 3.19 -24.18 -5.94
N PHE A 377 2.26 -23.23 -6.07
CA PHE A 377 2.47 -22.03 -6.88
C PHE A 377 3.59 -21.15 -6.32
N VAL A 378 3.51 -20.84 -5.02
CA VAL A 378 4.48 -19.98 -4.34
C VAL A 378 5.85 -20.67 -4.22
N ARG A 379 5.91 -21.99 -4.04
CA ARG A 379 7.17 -22.76 -4.07
C ARG A 379 7.85 -22.65 -5.44
N SER A 380 7.09 -22.85 -6.52
CA SER A 380 7.62 -22.77 -7.89
C SER A 380 8.21 -21.39 -8.18
N HIS A 381 7.51 -20.33 -7.78
CA HIS A 381 8.01 -18.96 -7.89
C HIS A 381 9.16 -18.64 -6.92
N GLY A 382 9.19 -19.23 -5.73
CA GLY A 382 10.29 -19.11 -4.79
C GLY A 382 11.60 -19.71 -5.32
N ILE A 383 11.52 -20.88 -5.96
CA ILE A 383 12.66 -21.51 -6.65
C ILE A 383 13.10 -20.66 -7.85
N LEU A 384 12.17 -20.13 -8.66
CA LEU A 384 12.52 -19.21 -9.75
C LEU A 384 13.19 -17.94 -9.22
N PHE A 385 12.67 -17.36 -8.14
CA PHE A 385 13.17 -16.10 -7.58
C PHE A 385 14.57 -16.25 -6.98
N THR A 386 14.78 -17.28 -6.15
CA THR A 386 16.03 -17.46 -5.37
C THR A 386 17.08 -18.30 -6.09
N SER A 387 16.67 -19.13 -7.06
CA SER A 387 17.47 -20.20 -7.65
C SER A 387 17.91 -21.30 -6.67
N GLU A 388 17.38 -21.30 -5.44
CA GLU A 388 17.57 -22.38 -4.47
C GLU A 388 16.75 -23.61 -4.88
N GLN A 389 17.23 -24.82 -4.55
CA GLN A 389 16.54 -26.08 -4.83
C GLN A 389 16.12 -26.25 -6.30
N ARG A 390 16.90 -25.72 -7.26
CA ARG A 390 16.56 -25.76 -8.70
C ARG A 390 16.23 -27.15 -9.23
N GLY A 391 16.87 -28.20 -8.71
CA GLY A 391 16.59 -29.60 -9.08
C GLY A 391 15.16 -30.06 -8.75
N GLU A 392 14.45 -29.34 -7.86
CA GLU A 392 13.07 -29.64 -7.48
C GLU A 392 12.03 -28.79 -8.22
N TYR A 393 12.49 -27.84 -9.06
CA TYR A 393 11.61 -26.93 -9.78
C TYR A 393 10.58 -27.69 -10.62
N GLU A 394 11.02 -28.66 -11.42
CA GLU A 394 10.16 -29.40 -12.34
C GLU A 394 9.05 -30.15 -11.60
N TYR A 395 9.40 -30.73 -10.44
CA TYR A 395 8.43 -31.38 -9.55
C TYR A 395 7.42 -30.37 -8.98
N SER A 396 7.91 -29.23 -8.47
CA SER A 396 7.07 -28.18 -7.90
C SER A 396 6.10 -27.60 -8.94
N ALA A 397 6.61 -27.25 -10.13
CA ALA A 397 5.83 -26.71 -11.24
C ALA A 397 4.78 -27.73 -11.72
N SER A 398 5.18 -28.98 -11.94
CA SER A 398 4.26 -30.05 -12.35
C SER A 398 3.16 -30.29 -11.31
N ASN A 399 3.49 -30.24 -10.02
CA ASN A 399 2.51 -30.38 -8.95
C ASN A 399 1.51 -29.21 -8.93
N PHE A 400 1.99 -27.97 -9.08
CA PHE A 400 1.11 -26.80 -9.22
C PHE A 400 0.15 -26.96 -10.40
N LEU A 401 0.67 -27.27 -11.59
CA LEU A 401 -0.13 -27.42 -12.81
C LEU A 401 -1.18 -28.53 -12.67
N ARG A 402 -0.81 -29.67 -12.08
CA ARG A 402 -1.75 -30.77 -11.78
C ARG A 402 -2.87 -30.34 -10.83
N LEU A 403 -2.59 -29.46 -9.87
CA LEU A 403 -3.55 -29.00 -8.87
C LEU A 403 -4.46 -27.87 -9.39
N LEU A 404 -4.05 -27.15 -10.44
CA LEU A 404 -4.72 -25.94 -10.91
C LEU A 404 -6.15 -26.18 -11.41
N ASP A 405 -6.36 -27.07 -12.39
CA ASP A 405 -7.71 -27.29 -12.95
C ASP A 405 -8.74 -27.79 -11.90
N PRO A 406 -8.42 -28.80 -11.07
CA PRO A 406 -9.31 -29.20 -9.98
C PRO A 406 -9.58 -28.06 -8.99
N HIS A 407 -8.61 -27.17 -8.76
CA HIS A 407 -8.79 -26.01 -7.90
C HIS A 407 -9.74 -24.98 -8.52
N ILE A 408 -9.59 -24.65 -9.81
CA ILE A 408 -10.52 -23.74 -10.52
C ILE A 408 -11.96 -24.24 -10.38
N GLY A 409 -12.17 -25.54 -10.60
CA GLY A 409 -13.49 -26.16 -10.46
C GLY A 409 -14.10 -26.05 -9.06
N ARG A 410 -13.28 -26.07 -8.00
CA ARG A 410 -13.74 -25.92 -6.61
C ARG A 410 -13.88 -24.47 -6.17
N ALA A 411 -12.97 -23.60 -6.60
CA ALA A 411 -12.92 -22.20 -6.20
C ALA A 411 -14.08 -21.38 -6.82
N THR A 412 -14.55 -21.78 -8.01
CA THR A 412 -15.65 -21.11 -8.72
C THR A 412 -15.42 -19.59 -8.84
N ARG A 413 -16.31 -18.75 -8.32
CA ARG A 413 -16.17 -17.28 -8.35
C ARG A 413 -14.91 -16.77 -7.68
N ASN A 414 -14.43 -17.44 -6.63
CA ASN A 414 -13.21 -17.02 -5.93
C ASN A 414 -11.97 -17.12 -6.85
N PHE A 415 -12.03 -17.93 -7.91
CA PHE A 415 -10.95 -18.01 -8.89
C PHE A 415 -10.83 -16.75 -9.75
N MET A 416 -11.85 -15.89 -9.84
CA MET A 416 -11.75 -14.64 -10.61
C MET A 416 -10.59 -13.77 -10.08
N GLU A 417 -10.52 -13.60 -8.76
CA GLU A 417 -9.44 -12.86 -8.11
C GLU A 417 -8.11 -13.61 -8.15
N GLN A 418 -8.12 -14.89 -7.79
CA GLN A 418 -6.91 -15.72 -7.79
C GLN A 418 -6.30 -15.81 -9.20
N GLY A 419 -7.14 -15.85 -10.23
CA GLY A 419 -6.76 -15.93 -11.63
C GLY A 419 -5.97 -14.70 -12.07
N TYR A 420 -6.49 -13.49 -11.86
CA TYR A 420 -5.71 -12.30 -12.25
C TYR A 420 -4.44 -12.14 -11.40
N HIS A 421 -4.42 -12.55 -10.12
CA HIS A 421 -3.19 -12.60 -9.33
C HIS A 421 -2.14 -13.54 -9.94
N ILE A 422 -2.54 -14.77 -10.30
CA ILE A 422 -1.67 -15.76 -10.95
C ILE A 422 -1.11 -15.20 -12.27
N ALA A 423 -1.95 -14.60 -13.11
CA ALA A 423 -1.53 -14.04 -14.39
C ALA A 423 -0.50 -12.91 -14.22
N ILE A 424 -0.72 -11.99 -13.26
CA ILE A 424 0.21 -10.88 -12.99
C ILE A 424 1.54 -11.41 -12.42
N VAL A 425 1.51 -12.39 -11.52
CA VAL A 425 2.72 -13.00 -10.96
C VAL A 425 3.52 -13.75 -12.03
N ASN A 426 2.85 -14.50 -12.91
CA ASN A 426 3.52 -15.19 -14.02
C ASN A 426 4.18 -14.18 -14.98
N ALA A 427 3.49 -13.09 -15.34
CA ALA A 427 4.07 -12.01 -16.13
C ALA A 427 5.28 -11.35 -15.45
N ALA A 428 5.21 -11.12 -14.13
CA ALA A 428 6.33 -10.61 -13.36
C ALA A 428 7.53 -11.59 -13.37
N ALA A 429 7.28 -12.88 -13.20
CA ALA A 429 8.32 -13.92 -13.20
C ALA A 429 9.07 -14.02 -14.53
N VAL A 430 8.41 -13.84 -15.68
CA VAL A 430 9.05 -13.78 -17.00
C VAL A 430 10.14 -12.69 -17.07
N SER A 431 9.90 -11.55 -16.40
CA SER A 431 10.89 -10.46 -16.27
C SER A 431 11.83 -10.61 -15.07
N HIS A 432 11.85 -11.76 -14.41
CA HIS A 432 12.50 -11.98 -13.10
C HIS A 432 12.18 -10.85 -12.10
N PHE A 433 10.89 -10.52 -11.98
CA PHE A 433 10.42 -9.45 -11.09
C PHE A 433 11.16 -8.12 -11.34
N ALA A 434 11.20 -7.72 -12.62
CA ALA A 434 11.90 -6.53 -13.11
C ALA A 434 13.39 -6.45 -12.73
N SER A 435 14.09 -7.58 -12.68
CA SER A 435 15.53 -7.59 -12.42
C SER A 435 16.31 -6.98 -13.57
N THR A 436 17.34 -6.22 -13.23
CA THR A 436 18.28 -5.66 -14.19
C THR A 436 19.16 -6.71 -14.84
N SER A 437 19.17 -7.96 -14.38
CA SER A 437 19.85 -9.08 -15.06
C SER A 437 19.04 -9.68 -16.21
N ASN A 438 17.71 -9.46 -16.23
CA ASN A 438 16.80 -10.11 -17.15
C ASN A 438 16.61 -9.27 -18.42
N PRO A 439 16.92 -9.81 -19.63
CA PRO A 439 16.81 -9.03 -20.88
C PRO A 439 15.38 -8.58 -21.22
N LEU A 440 14.37 -9.37 -20.87
CA LEU A 440 12.97 -9.01 -21.11
C LEU A 440 12.52 -7.86 -20.19
N ALA A 441 13.09 -7.75 -18.99
CA ALA A 441 12.78 -6.66 -18.07
C ALA A 441 13.16 -5.28 -18.63
N TRP A 442 14.32 -5.16 -19.29
CA TRP A 442 14.76 -3.91 -19.91
C TRP A 442 13.80 -3.45 -21.00
N THR A 443 13.42 -4.37 -21.89
CA THR A 443 12.51 -4.07 -23.00
C THR A 443 11.13 -3.64 -22.48
N ILE A 444 10.57 -4.37 -21.50
CA ILE A 444 9.25 -4.05 -20.94
C ILE A 444 9.24 -2.66 -20.29
N ARG A 445 10.35 -2.23 -19.68
CA ARG A 445 10.44 -0.92 -19.02
C ARG A 445 10.71 0.22 -19.99
N SER A 446 11.05 -0.08 -21.24
CA SER A 446 11.60 0.90 -22.19
C SER A 446 12.83 1.64 -21.63
N ASP A 447 13.51 1.04 -20.63
CA ASP A 447 14.76 1.56 -20.11
C ASP A 447 15.79 1.25 -21.20
N ALA A 448 16.18 2.28 -21.97
CA ALA A 448 17.21 2.23 -22.98
C ALA A 448 18.60 2.01 -22.32
N LEU A 449 18.78 0.90 -21.62
CA LEU A 449 20.10 0.40 -21.30
C LEU A 449 20.71 -0.07 -22.62
N ASP A 450 21.85 0.51 -22.97
CA ASP A 450 22.64 0.11 -24.13
C ASP A 450 22.85 -1.43 -24.03
N PRO A 451 22.41 -2.23 -25.03
CA PRO A 451 22.54 -3.69 -25.02
C PRO A 451 23.97 -4.19 -24.76
N CYS A 452 24.96 -3.30 -24.88
CA CYS A 452 26.36 -3.57 -24.58
C CYS A 452 26.71 -3.60 -23.08
N THR A 453 25.83 -3.16 -22.17
CA THR A 453 26.20 -2.96 -20.75
C THR A 453 26.01 -4.18 -19.86
N VAL A 454 25.11 -5.12 -20.18
CA VAL A 454 24.93 -6.37 -19.42
C VAL A 454 24.56 -7.50 -20.40
N GLN A 455 25.32 -8.59 -20.40
CA GLN A 455 24.92 -9.82 -21.09
C GLN A 455 24.28 -10.75 -20.04
N PRO A 456 23.11 -11.34 -20.32
CA PRO A 456 22.49 -12.28 -19.38
C PRO A 456 23.38 -13.50 -19.19
N SER A 457 23.49 -14.00 -17.96
CA SER A 457 24.16 -15.27 -17.71
C SER A 457 23.34 -16.42 -18.29
N ALA A 458 24.00 -17.55 -18.61
CA ALA A 458 23.28 -18.76 -19.04
C ALA A 458 22.25 -19.21 -18.01
N GLU A 459 22.51 -19.00 -16.72
CA GLU A 459 21.58 -19.31 -15.63
C GLU A 459 20.33 -18.42 -15.68
N GLU A 460 20.48 -17.11 -15.95
CA GLU A 460 19.36 -16.19 -16.10
C GLU A 460 18.50 -16.54 -17.33
N ILE A 461 19.13 -16.91 -18.45
CA ILE A 461 18.42 -17.35 -19.65
C ILE A 461 17.55 -18.56 -19.33
N VAL A 462 18.13 -19.62 -18.74
CA VAL A 462 17.35 -20.83 -18.44
C VAL A 462 16.25 -20.54 -17.41
N ARG A 463 16.49 -19.66 -16.44
CA ARG A 463 15.47 -19.25 -15.48
C ARG A 463 14.31 -18.52 -16.17
N CYS A 464 14.60 -17.67 -17.14
CA CYS A 464 13.59 -16.99 -17.95
C CYS A 464 12.78 -18.00 -18.78
N GLU A 465 13.44 -18.97 -19.43
CA GLU A 465 12.79 -20.06 -20.17
C GLU A 465 11.86 -20.88 -19.25
N MET A 466 12.31 -21.20 -18.03
CA MET A 466 11.48 -21.89 -17.03
C MET A 466 10.23 -21.07 -16.66
N ALA A 467 10.38 -19.75 -16.45
CA ALA A 467 9.26 -18.86 -16.15
C ALA A 467 8.26 -18.73 -17.31
N ILE A 468 8.76 -18.61 -18.56
CA ILE A 468 7.96 -18.61 -19.78
C ILE A 468 7.17 -19.90 -19.88
N LYS A 469 7.83 -21.06 -19.75
CA LYS A 469 7.19 -22.38 -19.82
C LYS A 469 6.09 -22.54 -18.76
N LEU A 470 6.35 -22.15 -17.51
CA LEU A 470 5.34 -22.19 -16.45
C LEU A 470 4.14 -21.30 -16.78
N SER A 471 4.39 -20.10 -17.32
CA SER A 471 3.33 -19.18 -17.76
C SER A 471 2.47 -19.80 -18.87
N ASP A 472 3.10 -20.38 -19.89
CA ASP A 472 2.43 -21.00 -21.04
C ASP A 472 1.63 -22.25 -20.65
N GLU A 473 2.19 -23.11 -19.80
CA GLU A 473 1.49 -24.30 -19.29
C GLU A 473 0.31 -23.92 -18.39
N THR A 474 0.45 -22.86 -17.58
CA THR A 474 -0.66 -22.29 -16.81
C THR A 474 -1.76 -21.78 -17.75
N ALA A 475 -1.39 -21.00 -18.76
CA ALA A 475 -2.33 -20.45 -19.74
C ALA A 475 -3.06 -21.55 -20.49
N ASN A 476 -2.36 -22.61 -20.91
CA ASN A 476 -2.93 -23.77 -21.59
C ASN A 476 -4.01 -24.46 -20.75
N ILE A 477 -3.82 -24.61 -19.44
CA ILE A 477 -4.82 -25.19 -18.53
C ILE A 477 -6.04 -24.27 -18.45
N VAL A 478 -5.84 -22.98 -18.22
CA VAL A 478 -6.93 -22.02 -18.01
C VAL A 478 -7.75 -21.83 -19.30
N LEU A 479 -7.09 -21.73 -20.46
CA LEU A 479 -7.74 -21.57 -21.78
C LEU A 479 -8.54 -22.80 -22.22
N LYS A 480 -8.27 -23.99 -21.66
CA LYS A 480 -9.09 -25.19 -21.93
C LYS A 480 -10.46 -25.15 -21.24
N ARG A 481 -10.68 -24.25 -20.28
CA ARG A 481 -11.95 -24.08 -19.57
C ARG A 481 -12.94 -23.22 -20.36
N ILE A 482 -13.24 -23.65 -21.59
CA ILE A 482 -14.14 -22.96 -22.51
C ILE A 482 -15.53 -22.83 -21.88
N GLY A 483 -16.06 -21.61 -21.86
CA GLY A 483 -17.39 -21.30 -21.31
C GLY A 483 -17.42 -21.08 -19.79
N ASP A 484 -16.32 -21.25 -19.07
CA ASP A 484 -16.23 -20.91 -17.65
C ASP A 484 -16.04 -19.39 -17.47
N PRO A 485 -16.99 -18.65 -16.88
CA PRO A 485 -16.84 -17.22 -16.70
C PRO A 485 -15.78 -16.86 -15.64
N ASN A 486 -15.44 -17.79 -14.74
CA ASN A 486 -14.52 -17.52 -13.63
C ASN A 486 -13.07 -17.39 -14.09
N VAL A 487 -12.73 -17.86 -15.28
CA VAL A 487 -11.38 -17.75 -15.84
C VAL A 487 -11.17 -16.48 -16.67
N LEU A 488 -12.24 -15.74 -16.98
CA LEU A 488 -12.15 -14.56 -17.85
C LEU A 488 -11.20 -13.46 -17.32
N PRO A 489 -11.14 -13.15 -16.01
CA PRO A 489 -10.18 -12.15 -15.50
C PRO A 489 -8.71 -12.56 -15.72
N TYR A 490 -8.38 -13.85 -15.54
CA TYR A 490 -7.06 -14.38 -15.87
C TYR A 490 -6.74 -14.15 -17.36
N ILE A 491 -7.68 -14.52 -18.24
CA ILE A 491 -7.49 -14.45 -19.69
C ILE A 491 -7.37 -13.00 -20.15
N HIS A 492 -8.12 -12.09 -19.54
CA HIS A 492 -8.01 -10.66 -19.82
C HIS A 492 -6.60 -10.15 -19.50
N VAL A 493 -6.06 -10.41 -18.30
CA VAL A 493 -4.68 -10.02 -17.94
C VAL A 493 -3.65 -10.67 -18.86
N LEU A 494 -3.82 -11.96 -19.16
CA LEU A 494 -2.94 -12.69 -20.08
C LEU A 494 -2.87 -11.98 -21.44
N LEU A 495 -4.03 -11.60 -22.00
CA LEU A 495 -4.09 -10.93 -23.30
C LEU A 495 -3.52 -9.52 -23.28
N VAL A 496 -3.68 -8.78 -22.18
CA VAL A 496 -3.04 -7.45 -22.00
C VAL A 496 -1.51 -7.61 -22.09
N PHE A 497 -0.96 -8.58 -21.35
CA PHE A 497 0.48 -8.86 -21.35
C PHE A 497 0.96 -9.33 -22.73
N MET A 498 0.29 -10.30 -23.34
CA MET A 498 0.68 -10.83 -24.66
C MET A 498 0.56 -9.78 -25.77
N HIS A 499 -0.44 -8.89 -25.71
CA HIS A 499 -0.56 -7.78 -26.64
C HIS A 499 0.60 -6.79 -26.50
N HIS A 500 0.99 -6.43 -25.26
CA HIS A 500 2.15 -5.58 -25.03
C HIS A 500 3.43 -6.24 -25.60
N MET A 501 3.65 -7.52 -25.31
CA MET A 501 4.81 -8.25 -25.81
C MET A 501 4.82 -8.37 -27.34
N ALA A 502 3.66 -8.56 -27.98
CA ALA A 502 3.56 -8.57 -29.44
C ALA A 502 3.91 -7.21 -30.07
N LYS A 503 3.62 -6.08 -29.40
CA LYS A 503 3.99 -4.73 -29.87
C LYS A 503 5.50 -4.46 -29.86
N LEU A 504 6.29 -5.20 -29.07
CA LEU A 504 7.73 -5.00 -28.91
C LEU A 504 8.58 -5.65 -30.03
N GLU A 505 7.96 -6.25 -31.04
CA GLU A 505 8.67 -6.90 -32.17
C GLU A 505 9.34 -5.86 -33.08
N GLY A 506 10.66 -5.69 -32.98
CA GLY A 506 11.43 -4.93 -33.97
C GLY A 506 12.71 -4.24 -33.46
N ASP A 507 12.78 -3.88 -32.18
CA ASP A 507 13.75 -2.86 -31.75
C ASP A 507 15.01 -3.39 -31.02
N ASN A 508 15.06 -4.67 -30.60
CA ASN A 508 16.19 -5.17 -29.81
C ASN A 508 16.62 -6.59 -30.22
N LYS A 509 17.89 -6.74 -30.64
CA LYS A 509 18.45 -8.05 -31.03
C LYS A 509 18.74 -8.97 -29.83
N ALA A 510 18.96 -8.41 -28.63
CA ALA A 510 19.33 -9.18 -27.44
C ALA A 510 18.19 -10.07 -26.90
N MET A 511 16.94 -9.68 -27.16
CA MET A 511 15.75 -10.45 -26.78
C MET A 511 15.38 -11.54 -27.78
N LEU A 512 15.96 -11.56 -28.99
CA LEU A 512 15.45 -12.36 -30.09
C LEU A 512 15.23 -13.85 -29.74
N PRO A 513 16.15 -14.56 -29.05
CA PRO A 513 15.92 -15.96 -28.69
C PRO A 513 14.81 -16.15 -27.64
N LEU A 514 14.82 -15.38 -26.55
CA LEU A 514 13.82 -15.48 -25.48
C LEU A 514 12.43 -15.02 -25.94
N TYR A 515 12.40 -13.99 -26.78
CA TYR A 515 11.19 -13.51 -27.43
C TYR A 515 10.61 -14.57 -28.37
N GLN A 516 11.45 -15.19 -29.20
CA GLN A 516 11.05 -16.29 -30.07
C GLN A 516 10.54 -17.47 -29.25
N GLU A 517 11.21 -17.83 -28.15
CA GLU A 517 10.77 -18.90 -27.26
C GLU A 517 9.39 -18.60 -26.68
N MET A 518 9.18 -17.38 -26.15
CA MET A 518 7.89 -16.95 -25.63
C MET A 518 6.79 -16.94 -26.70
N MET A 519 7.06 -16.37 -27.87
CA MET A 519 6.07 -16.29 -28.94
C MET A 519 5.78 -17.66 -29.56
N LYS A 520 6.74 -18.58 -29.60
CA LYS A 520 6.55 -19.93 -30.13
C LYS A 520 5.89 -20.88 -29.14
N GLY A 521 6.24 -20.76 -27.85
CA GLY A 521 5.74 -21.60 -26.75
C GLY A 521 4.29 -21.30 -26.38
N PHE A 522 3.85 -20.04 -26.55
CA PHE A 522 2.50 -19.62 -26.19
C PHE A 522 1.42 -20.45 -26.92
N PRO A 523 0.36 -20.93 -26.23
CA PRO A 523 -0.64 -21.83 -26.79
C PRO A 523 -1.66 -21.12 -27.70
N TRP A 524 -1.21 -20.52 -28.80
CA TRP A 524 -2.02 -19.74 -29.75
C TRP A 524 -3.25 -20.49 -30.28
N GLU A 525 -3.11 -21.78 -30.58
CA GLU A 525 -4.21 -22.62 -31.08
C GLU A 525 -5.31 -22.80 -30.02
N VAL A 526 -4.91 -22.96 -28.75
CA VAL A 526 -5.85 -23.12 -27.63
C VAL A 526 -6.53 -21.78 -27.34
N LEU A 527 -5.80 -20.66 -27.44
CA LEU A 527 -6.38 -19.33 -27.35
C LEU A 527 -7.42 -19.09 -28.45
N ALA A 528 -7.09 -19.39 -29.70
CA ALA A 528 -8.00 -19.27 -30.83
C ALA A 528 -9.28 -20.11 -30.64
N THR A 529 -9.10 -21.33 -30.14
CA THR A 529 -10.21 -22.23 -29.78
C THR A 529 -11.07 -21.65 -28.65
N PHE A 530 -10.47 -20.99 -27.65
CA PHE A 530 -11.20 -20.34 -26.56
C PHE A 530 -12.00 -19.10 -27.03
N LEU A 531 -11.40 -18.26 -27.88
CA LEU A 531 -12.02 -17.02 -28.36
C LEU A 531 -13.18 -17.26 -29.33
N THR A 532 -13.11 -18.34 -30.12
CA THR A 532 -14.07 -18.60 -31.21
C THR A 532 -15.52 -18.76 -30.72
N PRO A 533 -15.83 -19.55 -29.67
CA PRO A 533 -17.19 -19.61 -29.12
C PRO A 533 -17.67 -18.27 -28.55
N LEU A 534 -16.77 -17.45 -28.00
CA LEU A 534 -17.13 -16.14 -27.43
C LEU A 534 -17.63 -15.18 -28.52
N VAL A 535 -16.94 -15.12 -29.66
CA VAL A 535 -17.35 -14.26 -30.78
C VAL A 535 -18.58 -14.81 -31.51
N GLN A 536 -18.73 -16.13 -31.62
CA GLN A 536 -19.89 -16.75 -32.26
C GLN A 536 -21.18 -16.55 -31.46
N LYS A 537 -21.09 -16.46 -30.13
CA LYS A 537 -22.25 -16.20 -29.27
C LYS A 537 -22.83 -14.80 -29.50
N ASP A 538 -22.00 -13.83 -29.86
CA ASP A 538 -22.43 -12.46 -30.10
C ASP A 538 -21.52 -11.76 -31.13
N PRO A 539 -21.75 -12.01 -32.44
CA PRO A 539 -20.89 -11.48 -33.50
C PRO A 539 -20.89 -9.95 -33.60
N GLU A 540 -21.89 -9.27 -33.05
CA GLU A 540 -21.96 -7.81 -33.13
C GLU A 540 -21.17 -7.11 -32.02
N LYS A 541 -20.74 -7.86 -30.99
CA LYS A 541 -20.04 -7.31 -29.81
C LYS A 541 -18.51 -7.28 -29.93
N HIS A 542 -17.93 -7.70 -31.04
CA HIS A 542 -16.48 -7.57 -31.27
C HIS A 542 -16.13 -6.21 -31.88
N SER A 543 -15.06 -5.58 -31.39
CA SER A 543 -14.70 -4.21 -31.77
C SER A 543 -13.34 -4.16 -32.46
N HIS A 544 -13.28 -3.59 -33.67
CA HIS A 544 -12.01 -3.30 -34.38
C HIS A 544 -11.38 -1.95 -33.98
N ARG A 545 -12.00 -1.25 -33.01
CA ARG A 545 -11.61 0.11 -32.58
C ARG A 545 -10.15 0.17 -32.13
N GLU A 546 -9.56 1.35 -32.26
CA GLU A 546 -8.22 1.66 -31.76
C GLU A 546 -8.19 1.79 -30.24
N LYS A 547 -9.15 2.50 -29.64
CA LYS A 547 -9.30 2.58 -28.18
C LYS A 547 -10.10 1.40 -27.64
N MET A 548 -9.70 0.94 -26.45
CA MET A 548 -10.31 -0.22 -25.82
C MET A 548 -11.78 0.04 -25.41
N PRO A 549 -12.71 -0.90 -25.65
CA PRO A 549 -14.06 -0.82 -25.15
C PRO A 549 -14.11 -0.68 -23.63
N SER A 550 -14.96 0.22 -23.18
CA SER A 550 -15.08 0.62 -21.79
C SER A 550 -16.41 0.14 -21.24
N ARG A 551 -16.40 -0.32 -19.99
CA ARG A 551 -17.64 -0.59 -19.25
C ARG A 551 -18.24 0.72 -18.77
N GLU A 552 -19.53 0.93 -19.03
CA GLU A 552 -20.31 1.99 -18.40
C GLU A 552 -20.97 1.45 -17.13
N ASN A 553 -20.83 2.17 -16.01
CA ASN A 553 -21.58 1.87 -14.80
C ASN A 553 -23.02 2.42 -14.90
N SER A 554 -23.86 2.13 -13.88
CA SER A 554 -25.25 2.60 -13.81
C SER A 554 -25.40 4.12 -13.93
N ASN A 555 -24.34 4.89 -13.69
CA ASN A 555 -24.27 6.34 -13.80
C ASN A 555 -23.68 6.83 -15.15
N ARG A 556 -23.59 5.96 -16.18
CA ARG A 556 -22.98 6.22 -17.51
C ARG A 556 -21.48 6.58 -17.46
N GLU A 557 -20.78 6.28 -16.37
CA GLU A 557 -19.36 6.56 -16.25
C GLU A 557 -18.52 5.32 -16.53
N LEU A 558 -17.36 5.53 -17.14
CA LEU A 558 -16.41 4.45 -17.43
C LEU A 558 -15.87 3.85 -16.14
N ALA A 559 -15.94 2.52 -15.98
CA ALA A 559 -15.45 1.81 -14.80
C ALA A 559 -14.41 0.73 -15.16
N PRO A 560 -13.25 0.69 -14.47
CA PRO A 560 -12.32 -0.43 -14.46
C PRO A 560 -12.91 -1.69 -13.84
N PHE A 561 -12.47 -2.85 -14.35
CA PHE A 561 -12.65 -4.14 -13.70
C PHE A 561 -11.68 -4.28 -12.51
N PRO A 562 -11.95 -5.21 -11.57
CA PRO A 562 -11.01 -5.52 -10.49
C PRO A 562 -9.59 -5.80 -11.00
N GLU A 563 -9.45 -6.56 -12.08
CA GLU A 563 -8.15 -6.88 -12.67
C GLU A 563 -7.45 -5.68 -13.34
N ASP A 564 -8.21 -4.69 -13.85
CA ASP A 564 -7.62 -3.46 -14.39
C ASP A 564 -6.92 -2.68 -13.29
N PHE A 565 -7.56 -2.56 -12.11
CA PHE A 565 -6.94 -1.93 -10.95
C PHE A 565 -5.73 -2.73 -10.46
N ALA A 566 -5.81 -4.06 -10.47
CA ALA A 566 -4.71 -4.93 -10.04
C ALA A 566 -3.46 -4.76 -10.91
N MET A 567 -3.62 -4.67 -12.23
CA MET A 567 -2.49 -4.49 -13.15
C MET A 567 -2.08 -3.03 -13.37
N CYS A 568 -2.90 -2.05 -12.98
CA CYS A 568 -2.58 -0.62 -13.11
C CYS A 568 -1.20 -0.29 -12.52
N GLY A 569 -0.35 0.40 -13.28
CA GLY A 569 1.02 0.72 -12.90
C GLY A 569 2.05 -0.39 -13.17
N CYS A 570 1.67 -1.56 -13.69
CA CYS A 570 2.66 -2.48 -14.27
C CYS A 570 3.24 -1.88 -15.57
N SER A 571 4.54 -2.03 -15.80
CA SER A 571 5.25 -1.48 -16.96
C SER A 571 4.71 -1.97 -18.32
N TRP A 572 4.17 -3.18 -18.37
CA TRP A 572 3.56 -3.76 -19.57
C TRP A 572 2.09 -3.35 -19.79
N VAL A 573 1.54 -2.46 -18.96
CA VAL A 573 0.17 -1.92 -19.17
C VAL A 573 0.28 -0.59 -19.90
N ASP A 574 -0.06 -0.61 -21.18
CA ASP A 574 -0.06 0.58 -22.04
C ASP A 574 -1.28 1.47 -21.72
N THR A 575 -1.06 2.54 -20.94
CA THR A 575 -2.13 3.46 -20.52
C THR A 575 -2.78 4.20 -21.68
N GLU A 576 -2.12 4.30 -22.83
CA GLU A 576 -2.68 4.98 -24.02
C GLU A 576 -3.79 4.16 -24.68
N THR A 577 -3.81 2.84 -24.45
CA THR A 577 -4.90 1.97 -24.94
C THR A 577 -6.22 2.18 -24.20
N TYR A 578 -6.17 2.75 -23.00
CA TYR A 578 -7.34 3.00 -22.17
C TYR A 578 -7.99 4.34 -22.49
N PRO A 579 -9.31 4.47 -22.24
CA PRO A 579 -9.99 5.75 -22.32
C PRO A 579 -9.40 6.81 -21.39
N ASP A 580 -9.58 8.07 -21.75
CA ASP A 580 -9.12 9.18 -20.93
C ASP A 580 -9.86 9.15 -19.57
N ASN A 581 -9.13 9.41 -18.48
CA ASN A 581 -9.64 9.36 -17.10
C ASN A 581 -10.20 8.00 -16.65
N TYR A 582 -9.85 6.89 -17.33
CA TYR A 582 -10.32 5.55 -16.97
C TYR A 582 -9.95 5.17 -15.53
N PHE A 583 -8.67 5.33 -15.19
CA PHE A 583 -8.12 5.08 -13.85
C PHE A 583 -8.25 6.28 -12.89
N SER A 584 -8.96 7.35 -13.28
CA SER A 584 -9.12 8.51 -12.40
C SER A 584 -9.96 8.14 -11.18
N HIS A 585 -9.46 8.46 -9.98
CA HIS A 585 -10.20 8.29 -8.72
C HIS A 585 -11.16 9.42 -8.43
N LYS A 586 -11.04 10.54 -9.14
CA LYS A 586 -11.91 11.70 -8.97
C LYS A 586 -12.67 11.99 -10.25
N VAL A 587 -13.93 12.37 -10.08
CA VAL A 587 -14.79 12.87 -11.15
C VAL A 587 -15.35 14.22 -10.74
N PHE A 588 -15.42 15.14 -11.70
CA PHE A 588 -16.04 16.45 -11.49
C PHE A 588 -17.55 16.33 -11.76
N ARG A 589 -18.38 16.40 -10.71
CA ARG A 589 -19.84 16.31 -10.80
C ARG A 589 -20.51 17.37 -9.95
N PHE A 590 -21.58 17.97 -10.48
CA PHE A 590 -22.38 18.99 -9.78
C PHE A 590 -21.51 20.14 -9.21
N GLY A 591 -20.52 20.60 -9.98
CA GLY A 591 -19.63 21.69 -9.57
C GLY A 591 -18.60 21.33 -8.50
N ARG A 592 -18.43 20.05 -8.13
CA ARG A 592 -17.46 19.59 -7.14
C ARG A 592 -16.73 18.31 -7.59
N TRP A 593 -15.47 18.19 -7.22
CA TRP A 593 -14.74 16.92 -7.32
C TRP A 593 -15.25 15.92 -6.28
N ARG A 594 -15.57 14.70 -6.70
CA ARG A 594 -15.99 13.58 -5.84
C ARG A 594 -15.15 12.33 -6.15
N GLU A 595 -15.07 11.42 -5.19
CA GLU A 595 -14.55 10.08 -5.45
C GLU A 595 -15.45 9.36 -6.47
N LYS A 596 -14.83 8.75 -7.48
CA LYS A 596 -15.53 8.13 -8.62
C LYS A 596 -16.09 6.75 -8.26
N TYR A 597 -15.45 6.05 -7.32
CA TYR A 597 -15.80 4.71 -6.89
C TYR A 597 -15.89 4.66 -5.37
N ASP A 598 -16.87 3.93 -4.86
CA ASP A 598 -16.82 3.47 -3.47
C ASP A 598 -15.72 2.41 -3.34
N GLU A 599 -14.96 2.44 -2.25
CA GLU A 599 -13.81 1.56 -2.08
C GLU A 599 -14.23 0.09 -1.99
N ASP A 600 -15.36 -0.15 -1.33
CA ASP A 600 -15.88 -1.49 -1.15
C ASP A 600 -16.38 -2.09 -2.47
N ASP A 601 -16.68 -1.25 -3.47
CA ASP A 601 -17.23 -1.67 -4.76
C ASP A 601 -16.16 -1.97 -5.82
N ILE A 602 -14.91 -1.53 -5.62
CA ILE A 602 -13.83 -1.64 -6.62
C ILE A 602 -13.50 -3.10 -6.96
N TYR A 603 -13.49 -3.97 -5.96
CA TYR A 603 -13.16 -5.39 -6.13
C TYR A 603 -14.39 -6.30 -6.16
N ARG A 604 -15.61 -5.72 -6.18
CA ARG A 604 -16.85 -6.50 -6.28
C ARG A 604 -17.17 -6.83 -7.74
N GLU A 605 -17.38 -8.10 -8.03
CA GLU A 605 -17.89 -8.54 -9.33
C GLU A 605 -19.36 -8.09 -9.47
N GLY A 606 -19.58 -7.04 -10.29
CA GLY A 606 -20.89 -6.44 -10.52
C GLY A 606 -21.67 -7.06 -11.68
N ALA A 607 -22.99 -6.84 -11.70
CA ALA A 607 -23.82 -7.24 -12.84
C ALA A 607 -23.31 -6.61 -14.15
N GLY A 608 -23.25 -7.42 -15.21
CA GLY A 608 -22.77 -7.01 -16.54
C GLY A 608 -21.25 -7.12 -16.74
N MET A 609 -20.42 -7.13 -15.68
CA MET A 609 -18.96 -7.18 -15.80
C MET A 609 -18.48 -8.34 -16.66
N THR A 610 -19.06 -9.52 -16.50
CA THR A 610 -18.72 -10.70 -17.30
C THR A 610 -18.93 -10.47 -18.80
N ALA A 611 -20.01 -9.82 -19.20
CA ALA A 611 -20.30 -9.55 -20.61
C ALA A 611 -19.33 -8.48 -21.18
N ASP A 612 -19.08 -7.41 -20.42
CA ASP A 612 -18.14 -6.36 -20.80
C ASP A 612 -16.70 -6.91 -20.91
N ARG A 613 -16.33 -7.85 -20.03
CA ARG A 613 -15.03 -8.52 -20.06
C ARG A 613 -14.86 -9.37 -21.31
N VAL A 614 -15.91 -10.06 -21.77
CA VAL A 614 -15.89 -10.78 -23.04
C VAL A 614 -15.63 -9.83 -24.22
N ILE A 615 -16.28 -8.66 -24.25
CA ILE A 615 -16.04 -7.63 -25.29
C ILE A 615 -14.55 -7.25 -25.32
N ARG A 616 -13.95 -7.04 -24.14
CA ARG A 616 -12.54 -6.64 -24.02
C ARG A 616 -11.56 -7.75 -24.41
N ILE A 617 -11.84 -8.99 -24.02
CA ILE A 617 -11.08 -10.17 -24.43
C ILE A 617 -11.10 -10.32 -25.96
N LEU A 618 -12.26 -10.17 -26.59
CA LEU A 618 -12.40 -10.21 -28.05
C LEU A 618 -11.66 -9.05 -28.73
N TRP A 619 -11.70 -7.86 -28.14
CA TRP A 619 -10.95 -6.71 -28.63
C TRP A 619 -9.44 -6.98 -28.67
N TYR A 620 -8.86 -7.52 -27.58
CA TYR A 620 -7.45 -7.93 -27.57
C TYR A 620 -7.15 -9.04 -28.58
N GLY A 621 -8.06 -10.01 -28.73
CA GLY A 621 -7.96 -11.03 -29.78
C GLY A 621 -7.81 -10.42 -31.17
N HIS A 622 -8.59 -9.38 -31.50
CA HIS A 622 -8.44 -8.67 -32.77
C HIS A 622 -7.18 -7.81 -32.87
N GLN A 623 -6.69 -7.20 -31.78
CA GLN A 623 -5.40 -6.51 -31.83
C GLN A 623 -4.26 -7.50 -32.14
N LEU A 624 -4.30 -8.71 -31.57
CA LEU A 624 -3.34 -9.78 -31.88
C LEU A 624 -3.44 -10.26 -33.34
N VAL A 625 -4.63 -10.17 -33.96
CA VAL A 625 -4.77 -10.40 -35.42
C VAL A 625 -4.07 -9.31 -36.22
N LYS A 626 -4.20 -8.04 -35.83
CA LYS A 626 -3.50 -6.92 -36.50
C LYS A 626 -1.97 -7.05 -36.40
N LEU A 627 -1.49 -7.63 -35.30
CA LEU A 627 -0.07 -7.91 -35.06
C LEU A 627 0.38 -9.26 -35.66
N GLY A 628 -0.46 -9.95 -36.44
CA GLY A 628 -0.10 -11.19 -37.13
C GLY A 628 0.08 -12.42 -36.23
N ARG A 629 -0.31 -12.35 -34.95
CA ARG A 629 -0.21 -13.47 -34.00
C ARG A 629 -1.38 -14.45 -34.08
N LEU A 630 -2.54 -13.94 -34.50
CA LEU A 630 -3.74 -14.72 -34.79
C LEU A 630 -4.25 -14.38 -36.19
N SER A 631 -5.13 -15.23 -36.73
CA SER A 631 -5.93 -14.91 -37.91
C SER A 631 -7.41 -14.98 -37.56
N PHE A 632 -8.24 -14.23 -38.29
CA PHE A 632 -9.69 -14.21 -38.12
C PHE A 632 -10.39 -14.44 -39.45
N VAL A 633 -11.01 -15.61 -39.60
CA VAL A 633 -11.61 -16.06 -40.87
C VAL A 633 -13.01 -16.60 -40.61
N GLN A 634 -14.00 -16.11 -41.35
CA GLN A 634 -15.40 -16.58 -41.29
C GLN A 634 -15.98 -16.64 -39.85
N GLY A 635 -15.69 -15.62 -39.03
CA GLY A 635 -16.19 -15.55 -37.65
C GLY A 635 -15.49 -16.50 -36.67
N ARG A 636 -14.26 -16.94 -36.98
CA ARG A 636 -13.44 -17.81 -36.13
C ARG A 636 -12.05 -17.22 -35.97
N PHE A 637 -11.52 -17.31 -34.76
CA PHE A 637 -10.10 -17.11 -34.52
C PHE A 637 -9.35 -18.39 -34.85
N LEU A 638 -8.20 -18.26 -35.49
CA LEU A 638 -7.29 -19.35 -35.81
C LEU A 638 -5.87 -18.92 -35.43
N LYS A 639 -4.99 -19.89 -35.17
CA LYS A 639 -3.55 -19.58 -35.10
C LYS A 639 -3.09 -18.99 -36.43
N SER A 640 -2.21 -18.00 -36.38
CA SER A 640 -1.59 -17.47 -37.62
C SER A 640 -0.78 -18.57 -38.31
N GLN A 641 -0.87 -18.66 -39.64
CA GLN A 641 0.05 -19.48 -40.42
C GLN A 641 1.26 -18.58 -40.70
N ASP A 642 2.40 -18.93 -40.10
CA ASP A 642 3.68 -18.25 -40.35
C ASP A 642 4.04 -18.24 -41.84
#